data_AF-A0A450TD94-F1
#
_entry.id   AF-A0A450TD94-F1
#
_cell.length_a   1.000
_cell.length_b   1.000
_cell.length_c   1.000
_cell.angle_alpha   90.00
_cell.angle_beta   90.00
_cell.angle_gamma   90.00
#
_symmetry.space_group_name_H-M   'P 1'
#
loop_
_entity.id
_entity.type
_entity.pdbx_description
1 polymer ?
#
loop_
_entity_poly.entity_id
_entity_poly.type
_entity_poly.pdbx_seq_one_letter_code
_entity_poly.pdbx_strand_id
1 'polypeptide(L)'
;MSEMQFDFDGLIQLLAGHLYSEKKVFIRELIQNCHDAIARRAATDPNFELAAGRIDIHTDLDADPALIRFRDNGLGMSRADLEDYLSSVGSSGTRDHKEDAPDVIGQFGIGFLSGFVVASRIAVKTRPCHVPTETGWRWENEGRKEYRLEPEEHPAPGTEVTIYLASAEDHGLIRDEHVREVIRAYADMLKVPIYLNHGETPVNQRTMPWERKDISEEERDIDCRVYLEKTMPDSVLEVIPLAERGAVNVSGVLYITRTRVIDWDTPRVLRVFQKRLFLCENTPEILPRWAGFVNGVIDTPDLSPNAARDNFRRDDAFERLRERLGELIIAHFEKLKETNRERLSEILAYHDLAIKAACHYYDVFFEKFGHLLEWRVNSKSPAVPAGARTGGGRRYSPLEAEGDYAWVTLPDLVARLPEPEGDNLKQLNCFTTPASANQFFEMANAAGSTVLDASYHFETPLIKEWAKQHPEVRLVHVDREDDPNVFRDIDPATDGKVQLLANQMSLSIRPGGSGRLRVTARRFKPAELPAVLKSSPESSGASKAQEILSDPNASASLRTMAEEMMHLARGADMRMTINAANPLIRQLAGLEDFEDEEVMDLMGGIYNDAILYNQELMTPSNAKLFHQQFGRLMERSVAYLEQRDRLRALEAERARAITPKRDRNHLVAFYITPFGDEFQPAREAVRQVIEDEFGCQLLTDDDVTYDDLIRGNVRRHIDNANFYIADVTGANPNVMQELGAVHYGRPESPTLLIAGLEAGKTKPEFPADLEGHIACTYPQAAETKAIAKKLSPEFQKNHRLKELLERVGREPYLSPERLQVYTDDLLRRKETYQTLSDKFPTASAWRQVQGQELKKLLGSQADLADVVLNRVLDHLDAGTRKTTH
;
A
#
# COMPACT_ATOMS: atom_id res chain seq x y z
N MET A 1 -56.84 36.88 47.30
CA MET A 1 -55.86 36.50 46.27
C MET A 1 -55.30 35.16 46.68
N SER A 2 -55.30 34.18 45.78
CA SER A 2 -54.69 32.88 46.04
C SER A 2 -53.20 32.99 45.73
N GLU A 3 -52.33 32.69 46.69
CA GLU A 3 -50.89 32.61 46.47
C GLU A 3 -50.52 31.28 45.79
N MET A 4 -49.48 31.31 44.96
CA MET A 4 -48.89 30.11 44.37
C MET A 4 -48.35 29.21 45.50
N GLN A 5 -48.75 27.94 45.50
CA GLN A 5 -48.17 26.94 46.40
C GLN A 5 -46.88 26.39 45.79
N PHE A 6 -45.81 26.46 46.56
CA PHE A 6 -44.47 26.01 46.15
C PHE A 6 -44.15 24.67 46.83
N ASP A 7 -43.87 23.64 46.03
CA ASP A 7 -43.45 22.33 46.52
C ASP A 7 -41.92 22.26 46.58
N PHE A 8 -41.37 22.37 47.80
CA PHE A 8 -39.94 22.32 48.05
C PHE A 8 -39.36 20.94 47.76
N ASP A 9 -40.07 19.87 48.13
CA ASP A 9 -39.59 18.49 47.95
C ASP A 9 -39.54 18.15 46.45
N GLY A 10 -40.56 18.58 45.69
CA GLY A 10 -40.58 18.49 44.23
C GLY A 10 -39.50 19.32 43.54
N LEU A 11 -39.18 20.52 44.05
CA LEU A 11 -38.10 21.35 43.53
C LEU A 11 -36.74 20.67 43.76
N ILE A 12 -36.43 20.21 44.97
CA ILE A 12 -35.15 19.53 45.26
C ILE A 12 -34.98 18.30 44.38
N GLN A 13 -36.03 17.48 44.19
CA GLN A 13 -35.99 16.34 43.28
C GLN A 13 -35.75 16.76 41.82
N LEU A 14 -36.33 17.87 41.37
CA LEU A 14 -36.17 18.38 40.00
C LEU A 14 -34.77 18.99 39.78
N LEU A 15 -34.26 19.77 40.74
CA LEU A 15 -32.89 20.30 40.71
C LEU A 15 -31.86 19.16 40.73
N ALA A 16 -32.10 18.13 41.55
CA ALA A 16 -31.25 16.95 41.66
C ALA A 16 -31.26 16.08 40.39
N GLY A 17 -32.40 15.98 39.70
CA GLY A 17 -32.56 15.14 38.52
C GLY A 17 -32.23 15.80 37.17
N HIS A 18 -32.28 17.13 37.05
CA HIS A 18 -32.24 17.81 35.74
C HIS A 18 -31.23 18.96 35.59
N LEU A 19 -30.70 19.55 36.67
CA LEU A 19 -29.71 20.64 36.56
C LEU A 19 -28.26 20.17 36.59
N TYR A 20 -27.98 19.03 37.21
CA TYR A 20 -26.63 18.50 37.33
C TYR A 20 -26.54 17.18 36.56
N SER A 21 -25.95 17.24 35.37
CA SER A 21 -25.76 16.07 34.50
C SER A 21 -24.83 15.01 35.10
N GLU A 22 -23.96 15.40 36.05
CA GLU A 22 -23.02 14.51 36.73
C GLU A 22 -23.07 14.68 38.24
N LYS A 23 -23.15 13.56 38.99
CA LYS A 23 -23.20 13.57 40.45
C LYS A 23 -21.97 14.21 41.10
N LYS A 24 -20.79 14.18 40.47
CA LYS A 24 -19.53 14.73 41.03
C LYS A 24 -19.51 16.26 41.19
N VAL A 25 -20.50 16.97 40.62
CA VAL A 25 -20.56 18.44 40.63
C VAL A 25 -20.69 19.02 42.04
N PHE A 26 -21.27 18.31 43.02
CA PHE A 26 -21.39 18.85 44.39
C PHE A 26 -20.03 19.20 45.02
N ILE A 27 -18.96 18.45 44.69
CA ILE A 27 -17.61 18.71 45.18
C ILE A 27 -17.11 20.07 44.64
N ARG A 28 -17.38 20.37 43.35
CA ARG A 28 -17.07 21.66 42.73
C ARG A 28 -17.76 22.80 43.45
N GLU A 29 -19.07 22.69 43.64
CA GLU A 29 -19.89 23.74 44.25
C GLU A 29 -19.46 24.03 45.70
N LEU A 30 -19.16 22.98 46.48
CA LEU A 30 -18.70 23.13 47.86
C LEU A 30 -17.30 23.76 47.93
N ILE A 31 -16.36 23.36 47.06
CA ILE A 31 -15.05 24.02 46.98
C ILE A 31 -15.20 25.49 46.60
N GLN A 32 -16.10 25.81 45.66
CA GLN A 32 -16.38 27.18 45.26
C GLN A 32 -16.95 28.01 46.42
N ASN A 33 -17.89 27.44 47.20
CA ASN A 33 -18.44 28.12 48.39
C ASN A 33 -17.35 28.37 49.45
N CYS A 34 -16.48 27.40 49.70
CA CYS A 34 -15.33 27.58 50.60
C CYS A 34 -14.39 28.69 50.10
N HIS A 35 -14.06 28.69 48.81
CA HIS A 35 -13.24 29.74 48.20
C HIS A 35 -13.89 31.13 48.33
N ASP A 36 -15.18 31.25 48.01
CA ASP A 36 -15.91 32.52 48.09
C ASP A 36 -15.99 33.04 49.53
N ALA A 37 -16.15 32.16 50.53
CA ALA A 37 -16.12 32.52 51.95
C ALA A 37 -14.76 33.06 52.39
N ILE A 38 -13.67 32.45 51.91
CA ILE A 38 -12.28 32.88 52.19
C ILE A 38 -11.98 34.20 51.46
N ALA A 39 -12.41 34.34 50.20
CA ALA A 39 -12.21 35.55 49.42
C ALA A 39 -12.94 36.75 50.03
N ARG A 40 -14.18 36.55 50.50
CA ARG A 40 -14.92 37.58 51.26
C ARG A 40 -14.19 37.99 52.52
N ARG A 41 -13.71 37.01 53.31
CA ARG A 41 -12.92 37.30 54.50
C ARG A 41 -11.70 38.15 54.15
N ALA A 42 -10.95 37.76 53.13
CA ALA A 42 -9.76 38.51 52.69
C ALA A 42 -10.07 39.93 52.20
N ALA A 43 -11.27 40.16 51.65
CA ALA A 43 -11.72 41.49 51.27
C ALA A 43 -12.15 42.36 52.46
N THR A 44 -12.73 41.74 53.50
CA THR A 44 -13.29 42.46 54.67
C THR A 44 -12.36 42.57 55.87
N ASP A 45 -11.40 41.64 56.04
CA ASP A 45 -10.46 41.56 57.16
C ASP A 45 -9.06 41.95 56.67
N PRO A 46 -8.58 43.17 56.98
CA PRO A 46 -7.27 43.64 56.54
C PRO A 46 -6.08 42.80 57.02
N ASN A 47 -6.27 41.96 58.05
CA ASN A 47 -5.23 41.10 58.60
C ASN A 47 -5.27 39.67 58.03
N PHE A 48 -6.16 39.39 57.08
CA PHE A 48 -6.32 38.08 56.48
C PHE A 48 -6.03 38.13 54.98
N GLU A 49 -4.92 37.53 54.56
CA GLU A 49 -4.60 37.40 53.15
C GLU A 49 -5.27 36.17 52.54
N LEU A 50 -5.66 36.23 51.26
CA LEU A 50 -6.25 35.09 50.53
C LEU A 50 -5.35 33.85 50.57
N ALA A 51 -4.02 34.03 50.57
CA ALA A 51 -3.04 32.95 50.64
C ALA A 51 -2.98 32.25 52.01
N ALA A 52 -3.46 32.91 53.09
CA ALA A 52 -3.65 32.32 54.41
C ALA A 52 -4.98 31.54 54.52
N GLY A 53 -5.80 31.59 53.46
CA GLY A 53 -6.95 30.71 53.28
C GLY A 53 -6.57 29.24 53.33
N ARG A 54 -7.49 28.39 53.78
CA ARG A 54 -7.30 26.95 53.85
C ARG A 54 -8.62 26.23 53.64
N ILE A 55 -8.62 25.26 52.72
CA ILE A 55 -9.73 24.33 52.51
C ILE A 55 -9.23 22.92 52.84
N ASP A 56 -9.84 22.28 53.84
CA ASP A 56 -9.57 20.90 54.21
C ASP A 56 -10.74 20.02 53.78
N ILE A 57 -10.47 19.02 52.94
CA ILE A 57 -11.42 18.01 52.50
C ILE A 57 -11.06 16.69 53.18
N HIS A 58 -12.05 16.05 53.79
CA HIS A 58 -11.88 14.76 54.46
C HIS A 58 -12.96 13.79 53.99
N THR A 59 -12.55 12.58 53.62
CA THR A 59 -13.42 11.50 53.16
C THR A 59 -13.32 10.34 54.13
N ASP A 60 -14.45 9.77 54.52
CA ASP A 60 -14.52 8.60 55.40
C ASP A 60 -15.53 7.60 54.85
N LEU A 61 -15.01 6.49 54.31
CA LEU A 61 -15.81 5.39 53.76
C LEU A 61 -16.18 4.34 54.81
N ASP A 62 -15.53 4.36 55.98
CA ASP A 62 -15.76 3.42 57.08
C ASP A 62 -16.83 3.96 58.06
N ALA A 63 -17.13 5.26 57.98
CA ALA A 63 -18.27 5.86 58.67
C ALA A 63 -19.62 5.25 58.23
N ASP A 64 -20.57 5.19 59.15
CA ASP A 64 -21.95 4.76 58.88
C ASP A 64 -22.94 5.90 59.18
N PRO A 65 -23.48 6.58 58.14
CA PRO A 65 -23.19 6.41 56.71
C PRO A 65 -21.85 7.05 56.29
N ALA A 66 -21.29 6.59 55.17
CA ALA A 66 -20.07 7.15 54.59
C ALA A 66 -20.21 8.65 54.30
N LEU A 67 -19.13 9.42 54.47
CA LEU A 67 -19.20 10.88 54.44
C LEU A 67 -18.02 11.54 53.73
N ILE A 68 -18.28 12.76 53.26
CA ILE A 68 -17.25 13.72 52.83
C ILE A 68 -17.50 15.06 53.50
N ARG A 69 -16.42 15.69 53.96
CA ARG A 69 -16.44 16.92 54.74
C ARG A 69 -15.54 17.96 54.09
N PHE A 70 -16.02 19.20 54.04
CA PHE A 70 -15.32 20.37 53.52
C PHE A 70 -15.24 21.41 54.64
N ARG A 71 -14.04 21.85 54.99
CA ARG A 71 -13.82 22.85 56.03
C ARG A 71 -13.02 24.01 55.48
N ASP A 72 -13.52 25.22 55.68
CA ASP A 72 -12.82 26.47 55.37
C ASP A 72 -12.56 27.32 56.61
N ASN A 73 -11.60 28.24 56.48
CA ASN A 73 -11.32 29.28 57.47
C ASN A 73 -11.82 30.67 57.02
N GLY A 74 -12.89 30.71 56.22
CA GLY A 74 -13.46 31.92 55.65
C GLY A 74 -14.26 32.76 56.63
N LEU A 75 -15.16 33.58 56.09
CA LEU A 75 -15.95 34.55 56.86
C LEU A 75 -16.81 33.88 57.95
N GLY A 76 -17.32 32.68 57.67
CA GLY A 76 -18.33 32.00 58.49
C GLY A 76 -19.71 32.68 58.38
N MET A 77 -20.71 32.11 59.06
CA MET A 77 -22.10 32.57 59.02
C MET A 77 -22.67 32.73 60.42
N SER A 78 -23.47 33.77 60.63
CA SER A 78 -24.28 33.94 61.83
C SER A 78 -25.57 33.12 61.74
N ARG A 79 -26.38 33.10 62.80
CA ARG A 79 -27.71 32.49 62.78
C ARG A 79 -28.59 33.09 61.68
N ALA A 80 -28.58 34.41 61.55
CA ALA A 80 -29.38 35.12 60.55
C ALA A 80 -28.92 34.74 59.13
N ASP A 81 -27.60 34.68 58.89
CA ASP A 81 -27.04 34.25 57.61
C ASP A 81 -27.48 32.82 57.23
N LEU A 82 -27.52 31.90 58.19
CA LEU A 82 -28.00 30.52 57.95
C LEU A 82 -29.49 30.50 57.62
N GLU A 83 -30.31 31.27 58.34
CA GLU A 83 -31.74 31.39 58.08
C GLU A 83 -31.98 32.01 56.67
N ASP A 84 -31.22 33.03 56.29
CA ASP A 84 -31.36 33.72 55.01
C ASP A 84 -30.82 32.92 53.82
N TYR A 85 -29.65 32.28 53.95
CA TYR A 85 -28.98 31.57 52.84
C TYR A 85 -29.45 30.12 52.65
N LEU A 86 -29.82 29.43 53.74
CA LEU A 86 -30.19 28.00 53.67
C LEU A 86 -31.70 27.76 53.73
N SER A 87 -32.51 28.74 54.18
CA SER A 87 -33.96 28.56 54.36
C SER A 87 -34.81 29.24 53.30
N SER A 88 -34.21 30.08 52.44
CA SER A 88 -34.90 30.76 51.33
C SER A 88 -34.26 30.43 49.98
N VAL A 89 -34.96 29.63 49.15
CA VAL A 89 -34.47 29.24 47.82
C VAL A 89 -34.55 30.43 46.87
N GLY A 90 -33.41 30.86 46.33
CA GLY A 90 -33.31 31.93 45.32
C GLY A 90 -32.96 33.32 45.85
N SER A 91 -32.81 33.50 47.16
CA SER A 91 -32.25 34.71 47.78
C SER A 91 -30.79 34.50 48.16
N SER A 92 -29.89 34.48 47.18
CA SER A 92 -28.47 34.52 47.53
C SER A 92 -28.10 35.95 47.97
N GLY A 93 -27.69 36.14 49.23
CA GLY A 93 -27.09 37.40 49.69
C GLY A 93 -25.79 37.78 48.96
N THR A 94 -25.36 36.99 47.99
CA THR A 94 -24.31 37.40 47.04
C THR A 94 -24.75 38.47 46.04
N ARG A 95 -26.07 38.71 45.87
CA ARG A 95 -26.58 39.82 45.03
C ARG A 95 -26.37 41.19 45.65
N ASP A 96 -26.54 41.31 46.97
CA ASP A 96 -26.51 42.61 47.68
C ASP A 96 -25.08 43.07 48.07
N HIS A 97 -24.07 42.20 47.95
CA HIS A 97 -22.68 42.45 48.39
C HIS A 97 -21.63 42.33 47.26
N LYS A 98 -22.03 42.49 45.99
CA LYS A 98 -21.07 42.47 44.86
C LYS A 98 -20.03 43.60 44.90
N GLU A 99 -20.32 44.69 45.61
CA GLU A 99 -19.41 45.84 45.76
C GLU A 99 -18.25 45.54 46.72
N ASP A 100 -18.41 44.61 47.67
CA ASP A 100 -17.45 44.34 48.74
C ASP A 100 -16.33 43.35 48.33
N ALA A 101 -16.55 42.50 47.32
CA ALA A 101 -15.57 41.52 46.85
C ALA A 101 -15.73 41.21 45.34
N PRO A 102 -14.93 41.83 44.46
CA PRO A 102 -15.09 41.71 43.00
C PRO A 102 -14.77 40.31 42.43
N ASP A 103 -14.07 39.47 43.18
CA ASP A 103 -13.69 38.10 42.76
C ASP A 103 -14.73 37.03 43.10
N VAL A 104 -15.83 37.39 43.77
CA VAL A 104 -16.93 36.46 44.09
C VAL A 104 -17.88 36.32 42.92
N ILE A 105 -17.99 35.10 42.37
CA ILE A 105 -18.80 34.84 41.18
C ILE A 105 -20.18 34.25 41.54
N GLY A 106 -20.37 33.51 42.65
CA GLY A 106 -21.64 32.89 43.08
C GLY A 106 -22.87 33.83 43.06
N GLN A 107 -23.91 33.55 42.27
CA GLN A 107 -25.06 34.49 42.05
C GLN A 107 -26.46 33.87 42.25
N PHE A 108 -26.57 32.55 42.44
CA PHE A 108 -27.86 31.86 42.40
C PHE A 108 -28.25 31.17 43.71
N GLY A 109 -27.34 31.00 44.67
CA GLY A 109 -27.66 30.43 45.99
C GLY A 109 -28.10 28.95 45.98
N ILE A 110 -28.03 28.27 44.83
CA ILE A 110 -28.48 26.88 44.65
C ILE A 110 -27.34 25.86 44.73
N GLY A 111 -26.07 26.29 44.69
CA GLY A 111 -24.91 25.38 44.65
C GLY A 111 -24.82 24.44 45.87
N PHE A 112 -25.28 24.90 47.04
CA PHE A 112 -25.38 24.05 48.25
C PHE A 112 -26.38 22.89 48.09
N LEU A 113 -27.48 23.10 47.36
CA LEU A 113 -28.53 22.09 47.15
C LEU A 113 -28.04 20.92 46.28
N SER A 114 -26.97 21.10 45.50
CA SER A 114 -26.34 20.01 44.74
C SER A 114 -25.86 18.85 45.61
N GLY A 115 -25.57 19.10 46.89
CA GLY A 115 -25.20 18.04 47.83
C GLY A 115 -26.31 17.01 48.07
N PHE A 116 -27.58 17.41 48.00
CA PHE A 116 -28.73 16.51 48.20
C PHE A 116 -28.94 15.52 47.05
N VAL A 117 -28.23 15.66 45.93
CA VAL A 117 -28.20 14.64 44.86
C VAL A 117 -27.60 13.31 45.37
N VAL A 118 -26.64 13.40 46.28
CA VAL A 118 -25.90 12.24 46.81
C VAL A 118 -26.08 12.04 48.32
N ALA A 119 -26.58 13.06 49.04
CA ALA A 119 -26.69 13.03 50.49
C ALA A 119 -28.02 12.45 50.98
N SER A 120 -27.96 11.61 52.01
CA SER A 120 -29.11 11.35 52.91
C SER A 120 -29.29 12.48 53.92
N ARG A 121 -28.19 13.14 54.29
CA ARG A 121 -28.17 14.19 55.31
C ARG A 121 -27.01 15.16 55.05
N ILE A 122 -27.23 16.43 55.29
CA ILE A 122 -26.20 17.47 55.25
C ILE A 122 -26.15 18.17 56.60
N ALA A 123 -24.94 18.31 57.15
CA ALA A 123 -24.68 19.08 58.37
C ALA A 123 -23.71 20.22 58.08
N VAL A 124 -24.02 21.42 58.57
CA VAL A 124 -23.19 22.62 58.44
C VAL A 124 -22.88 23.12 59.84
N LYS A 125 -21.59 23.25 60.15
CA LYS A 125 -21.10 23.89 61.38
C LYS A 125 -20.39 25.16 60.99
N THR A 126 -20.68 26.28 61.64
CA THR A 126 -20.11 27.56 61.22
C THR A 126 -19.97 28.53 62.37
N ARG A 127 -18.96 29.38 62.29
CA ARG A 127 -18.75 30.50 63.21
C ARG A 127 -18.20 31.71 62.46
N PRO A 128 -18.82 32.90 62.60
CA PRO A 128 -18.29 34.12 61.98
C PRO A 128 -16.92 34.49 62.52
N CYS A 129 -16.03 34.96 61.66
CA CYS A 129 -14.66 35.33 62.04
C CYS A 129 -14.56 36.55 62.95
N HIS A 130 -15.58 37.41 62.95
CA HIS A 130 -15.63 38.65 63.74
C HIS A 130 -16.26 38.47 65.13
N VAL A 131 -16.70 37.26 65.50
CA VAL A 131 -17.30 36.99 66.82
C VAL A 131 -16.23 36.35 67.74
N PRO A 132 -15.90 36.96 68.89
CA PRO A 132 -14.84 36.48 69.78
C PRO A 132 -15.25 35.29 70.67
N THR A 133 -16.38 34.63 70.39
CA THR A 133 -16.89 33.48 71.16
C THR A 133 -16.46 32.17 70.54
N GLU A 134 -16.32 31.09 71.31
CA GLU A 134 -16.11 29.74 70.75
C GLU A 134 -17.43 29.05 70.35
N THR A 135 -18.56 29.70 70.62
CA THR A 135 -19.89 29.22 70.22
C THR A 135 -20.20 29.63 68.77
N GLY A 136 -20.47 28.65 67.93
CA GLY A 136 -21.00 28.79 66.58
C GLY A 136 -22.42 28.20 66.47
N TRP A 137 -22.78 27.81 65.25
CA TRP A 137 -24.09 27.24 64.93
C TRP A 137 -23.94 25.94 64.15
N ARG A 138 -24.81 24.99 64.45
CA ARG A 138 -24.99 23.74 63.71
C ARG A 138 -26.35 23.75 63.04
N TRP A 139 -26.34 23.64 61.71
CA TRP A 139 -27.51 23.45 60.88
C TRP A 139 -27.50 22.01 60.32
N GLU A 140 -28.66 21.35 60.30
CA GLU A 140 -28.76 19.96 59.84
C GLU A 140 -30.09 19.68 59.14
N ASN A 141 -30.04 19.00 58.00
CA ASN A 141 -31.22 18.71 57.17
C ASN A 141 -31.07 17.37 56.42
N GLU A 142 -32.19 16.65 56.29
CA GLU A 142 -32.28 15.32 55.66
C GLU A 142 -32.95 15.37 54.26
N GLY A 143 -32.83 16.50 53.56
CA GLY A 143 -33.46 16.70 52.25
C GLY A 143 -34.96 16.96 52.31
N ARG A 144 -35.44 17.52 53.43
CA ARG A 144 -36.85 17.82 53.70
C ARG A 144 -37.04 19.30 54.01
N LYS A 145 -38.29 19.77 54.00
CA LYS A 145 -38.64 21.14 54.40
C LYS A 145 -38.19 21.53 55.81
N GLU A 146 -38.11 20.58 56.74
CA GLU A 146 -37.73 20.83 58.14
C GLU A 146 -36.22 20.67 58.34
N TYR A 147 -35.58 21.63 59.02
CA TYR A 147 -34.16 21.58 59.41
C TYR A 147 -34.00 21.84 60.92
N ARG A 148 -32.88 21.39 61.48
CA ARG A 148 -32.48 21.68 62.87
C ARG A 148 -31.41 22.75 62.87
N LEU A 149 -31.54 23.73 63.77
CA LEU A 149 -30.55 24.80 63.99
C LEU A 149 -30.31 24.98 65.49
N GLU A 150 -29.09 24.70 65.95
CA GLU A 150 -28.73 24.75 67.37
C GLU A 150 -27.33 25.36 67.60
N PRO A 151 -27.06 25.98 68.76
CA PRO A 151 -25.71 26.42 69.11
C PRO A 151 -24.77 25.21 69.29
N GLU A 152 -23.54 25.31 68.78
CA GLU A 152 -22.51 24.27 68.94
C GLU A 152 -21.15 24.91 69.21
N GLU A 153 -20.27 24.24 69.95
CA GLU A 153 -18.89 24.68 70.15
C GLU A 153 -18.09 24.49 68.85
N HIS A 154 -17.58 25.59 68.30
CA HIS A 154 -16.80 25.61 67.06
C HIS A 154 -15.65 26.64 67.17
N PRO A 155 -14.51 26.25 67.77
CA PRO A 155 -13.48 27.21 68.19
C PRO A 155 -12.73 27.89 67.04
N ALA A 156 -12.75 27.32 65.83
CA ALA A 156 -12.15 27.93 64.64
C ALA A 156 -13.18 28.78 63.87
N PRO A 157 -12.80 29.93 63.27
CA PRO A 157 -13.70 30.68 62.40
C PRO A 157 -13.83 29.97 61.04
N GLY A 158 -14.94 30.20 60.34
CA GLY A 158 -15.23 29.61 59.03
C GLY A 158 -16.39 28.62 59.08
N THR A 159 -16.46 27.75 58.06
CA THR A 159 -17.56 26.79 57.89
C THR A 159 -17.04 25.37 57.64
N GLU A 160 -17.72 24.38 58.21
CA GLU A 160 -17.55 22.96 57.95
C GLU A 160 -18.87 22.40 57.40
N VAL A 161 -18.86 21.87 56.18
CA VAL A 161 -20.01 21.19 55.56
C VAL A 161 -19.70 19.70 55.49
N THR A 162 -20.57 18.87 56.05
CA THR A 162 -20.50 17.41 55.98
C THR A 162 -21.67 16.85 55.18
N ILE A 163 -21.34 16.07 54.15
CA ILE A 163 -22.27 15.36 53.26
C ILE A 163 -22.24 13.89 53.70
N TYR A 164 -23.37 13.39 54.19
CA TYR A 164 -23.55 11.98 54.51
C TYR A 164 -24.21 11.29 53.32
N LEU A 165 -23.54 10.33 52.69
CA LEU A 165 -24.03 9.70 51.45
C LEU A 165 -25.32 8.90 51.70
N ALA A 166 -26.18 8.86 50.69
CA ALA A 166 -27.45 8.11 50.73
C ALA A 166 -27.30 6.64 50.32
N SER A 167 -26.36 6.33 49.44
CA SER A 167 -26.23 5.02 48.80
C SER A 167 -24.78 4.57 48.68
N ALA A 168 -24.57 3.25 48.81
CA ALA A 168 -23.28 2.62 48.59
C ALA A 168 -22.78 2.74 47.14
N GLU A 169 -23.68 2.96 46.18
CA GLU A 169 -23.33 3.18 44.76
C GLU A 169 -22.49 4.45 44.56
N ASP A 170 -22.68 5.45 45.42
CA ASP A 170 -22.00 6.76 45.33
C ASP A 170 -20.67 6.78 46.10
N HIS A 171 -20.29 5.70 46.77
CA HIS A 171 -19.00 5.59 47.48
C HIS A 171 -17.79 5.85 46.56
N GLY A 172 -17.90 5.55 45.27
CA GLY A 172 -16.86 5.86 44.28
C GLY A 172 -16.54 7.35 44.17
N LEU A 173 -17.52 8.23 44.43
CA LEU A 173 -17.37 9.69 44.31
C LEU A 173 -16.49 10.31 45.41
N ILE A 174 -16.34 9.63 46.55
CA ILE A 174 -15.57 10.14 47.69
C ILE A 174 -14.28 9.36 47.94
N ARG A 175 -13.86 8.49 47.01
CA ARG A 175 -12.54 7.86 47.08
C ARG A 175 -11.45 8.92 46.92
N ASP A 176 -10.34 8.74 47.64
CA ASP A 176 -9.23 9.68 47.66
C ASP A 176 -8.71 10.00 46.25
N GLU A 177 -8.57 9.00 45.38
CA GLU A 177 -8.13 9.19 44.00
C GLU A 177 -9.13 10.04 43.20
N HIS A 178 -10.43 9.75 43.30
CA HIS A 178 -11.45 10.46 42.54
C HIS A 178 -11.62 11.91 43.03
N VAL A 179 -11.61 12.14 44.35
CA VAL A 179 -11.69 13.50 44.90
C VAL A 179 -10.46 14.31 44.48
N ARG A 180 -9.27 13.70 44.44
CA ARG A 180 -8.05 14.35 43.91
C ARG A 180 -8.20 14.72 42.43
N GLU A 181 -8.73 13.84 41.60
CA GLU A 181 -9.02 14.11 40.19
C GLU A 181 -10.00 15.28 40.03
N VAL A 182 -11.08 15.30 40.82
CA VAL A 182 -12.09 16.35 40.79
C VAL A 182 -11.52 17.71 41.23
N ILE A 183 -10.67 17.74 42.27
CA ILE A 183 -9.96 18.96 42.69
C ILE A 183 -9.04 19.46 41.55
N ARG A 184 -8.28 18.57 40.93
CA ARG A 184 -7.39 18.90 39.79
C ARG A 184 -8.16 19.32 38.53
N ALA A 185 -9.38 18.85 38.34
CA ALA A 185 -10.22 19.27 37.22
C ALA A 185 -10.83 20.65 37.44
N TYR A 186 -11.33 20.93 38.65
CA TYR A 186 -12.20 22.09 38.88
C TYR A 186 -11.56 23.25 39.66
N ALA A 187 -10.54 22.97 40.46
CA ALA A 187 -10.04 23.90 41.47
C ALA A 187 -8.51 24.08 41.43
N ASP A 188 -7.86 23.57 40.38
CA ASP A 188 -6.40 23.51 40.28
C ASP A 188 -5.74 24.90 40.26
N MET A 189 -6.43 25.88 39.65
CA MET A 189 -5.97 27.26 39.50
C MET A 189 -6.25 28.16 40.71
N LEU A 190 -7.01 27.70 41.70
CA LEU A 190 -7.37 28.50 42.88
C LEU A 190 -6.12 28.82 43.70
N LYS A 191 -6.01 30.07 44.17
CA LYS A 191 -4.87 30.49 45.00
C LYS A 191 -4.92 29.92 46.42
N VAL A 192 -6.12 29.63 46.91
CA VAL A 192 -6.33 29.01 48.22
C VAL A 192 -5.86 27.54 48.18
N PRO A 193 -4.98 27.09 49.11
CA PRO A 193 -4.55 25.71 49.18
C PRO A 193 -5.68 24.77 49.63
N ILE A 194 -5.82 23.65 48.92
CA ILE A 194 -6.80 22.59 49.20
C ILE A 194 -6.07 21.35 49.68
N TYR A 195 -6.38 20.86 50.87
CA TYR A 195 -5.80 19.66 51.46
C TYR A 195 -6.82 18.53 51.45
N LEU A 196 -6.38 17.31 51.16
CA LEU A 196 -7.23 16.11 51.17
C LEU A 196 -6.69 15.12 52.21
N ASN A 197 -7.57 14.61 53.08
CA ASN A 197 -7.28 13.56 54.06
C ASN A 197 -6.02 13.79 54.90
N HIS A 198 -5.86 15.03 55.40
CA HIS A 198 -4.72 15.46 56.21
C HIS A 198 -3.35 15.38 55.50
N GLY A 199 -3.32 15.41 54.16
CA GLY A 199 -2.08 15.49 53.41
C GLY A 199 -1.24 16.72 53.77
N GLU A 200 0.09 16.56 53.73
CA GLU A 200 1.03 17.64 54.07
C GLU A 200 1.12 18.72 52.98
N THR A 201 0.85 18.34 51.72
CA THR A 201 0.92 19.22 50.56
C THR A 201 -0.47 19.50 49.99
N PRO A 202 -0.69 20.72 49.47
CA PRO A 202 -1.95 21.04 48.81
C PRO A 202 -2.10 20.21 47.54
N VAL A 203 -3.33 19.75 47.29
CA VAL A 203 -3.69 18.97 46.11
C VAL A 203 -3.67 19.84 44.86
N ASN A 204 -4.10 21.12 44.92
CA ASN A 204 -4.16 22.00 43.77
C ASN A 204 -2.82 22.69 43.44
N GLN A 205 -2.62 23.05 42.17
CA GLN A 205 -1.38 23.67 41.67
C GLN A 205 -1.15 25.09 42.20
N ARG A 206 -2.22 25.89 42.32
CA ARG A 206 -2.25 27.32 42.74
C ARG A 206 -1.57 28.29 41.79
N THR A 207 -0.33 28.02 41.39
CA THR A 207 0.44 28.84 40.45
C THR A 207 0.70 28.05 39.18
N MET A 208 0.09 28.50 38.09
CA MET A 208 0.13 27.76 36.84
C MET A 208 1.46 27.96 36.11
N PRO A 209 1.93 26.98 35.34
CA PRO A 209 3.17 27.09 34.57
C PRO A 209 3.26 28.37 33.73
N TRP A 210 2.18 28.74 33.02
CA TRP A 210 2.13 29.94 32.18
C TRP A 210 2.17 31.27 32.98
N GLU A 211 1.99 31.24 34.30
CA GLU A 211 2.10 32.42 35.17
C GLU A 211 3.54 32.69 35.63
N ARG A 212 4.44 31.71 35.49
CA ARG A 212 5.83 31.79 35.94
C ARG A 212 6.62 32.74 35.04
N LYS A 213 7.12 33.83 35.64
CA LYS A 213 7.98 34.83 34.99
C LYS A 213 9.43 34.74 35.45
N ASP A 214 9.71 33.86 36.40
CA ASP A 214 11.01 33.57 36.99
C ASP A 214 11.88 32.64 36.14
N ILE A 215 11.33 32.07 35.06
CA ILE A 215 11.95 31.06 34.19
C ILE A 215 11.99 31.52 32.73
N SER A 216 12.80 30.84 31.90
CA SER A 216 12.86 31.13 30.46
C SER A 216 11.56 30.75 29.73
N GLU A 217 11.38 31.24 28.49
CA GLU A 217 10.22 30.83 27.68
C GLU A 217 10.23 29.32 27.41
N GLU A 218 11.40 28.76 27.11
CA GLU A 218 11.56 27.33 26.82
C GLU A 218 11.26 26.46 28.05
N GLU A 219 11.74 26.86 29.23
CA GLU A 219 11.42 26.18 30.50
C GLU A 219 9.92 26.23 30.80
N ARG A 220 9.29 27.39 30.55
CA ARG A 220 7.84 27.56 30.72
C ARG A 220 7.06 26.67 29.77
N ASP A 221 7.50 26.53 28.53
CA ASP A 221 6.87 25.68 27.51
C ASP A 221 6.96 24.19 27.90
N ILE A 222 8.10 23.77 28.47
CA ILE A 222 8.27 22.42 29.03
C ILE A 222 7.34 22.21 30.22
N ASP A 223 7.30 23.13 31.19
CA ASP A 223 6.41 23.03 32.35
C ASP A 223 4.92 22.99 31.93
N CYS A 224 4.53 23.80 30.94
CA CYS A 224 3.18 23.78 30.35
C CYS A 224 2.87 22.43 29.71
N ARG A 225 3.81 21.86 28.95
CA ARG A 225 3.66 20.54 28.33
C ARG A 225 3.45 19.45 29.37
N VAL A 226 4.30 19.42 30.41
CA VAL A 226 4.19 18.45 31.51
C VAL A 226 2.86 18.59 32.25
N TYR A 227 2.40 19.83 32.44
CA TYR A 227 1.09 20.08 33.04
C TYR A 227 -0.05 19.54 32.18
N LEU A 228 -0.04 19.84 30.89
CA LEU A 228 -1.06 19.38 29.95
C LEU A 228 -1.09 17.85 29.83
N GLU A 229 0.07 17.19 29.70
CA GLU A 229 0.16 15.73 29.61
C GLU A 229 -0.32 15.01 30.88
N LYS A 230 -0.31 15.68 32.04
CA LYS A 230 -0.84 15.13 33.30
C LYS A 230 -2.33 15.38 33.49
N THR A 231 -2.85 16.46 32.93
CA THR A 231 -4.22 16.94 33.25
C THR A 231 -5.20 16.74 32.12
N MET A 232 -4.74 16.69 30.88
CA MET A 232 -5.54 16.51 29.67
C MET A 232 -5.44 15.06 29.18
N PRO A 233 -6.47 14.53 28.50
CA PRO A 233 -6.49 13.14 28.04
C PRO A 233 -5.54 12.88 26.86
N ASP A 234 -5.14 13.92 26.12
CA ASP A 234 -4.36 13.82 24.89
C ASP A 234 -2.87 14.14 25.11
N SER A 235 -2.03 13.57 24.23
CA SER A 235 -0.61 13.90 24.15
C SER A 235 -0.35 15.21 23.40
N VAL A 236 0.70 15.92 23.81
CA VAL A 236 1.00 17.28 23.31
C VAL A 236 2.04 17.25 22.18
N LEU A 237 1.65 17.73 20.99
CA LEU A 237 2.58 17.94 19.87
C LEU A 237 3.32 19.26 20.10
N GLU A 238 2.58 20.34 20.32
CA GLU A 238 3.12 21.68 20.46
C GLU A 238 2.30 22.50 21.44
N VAL A 239 2.97 23.35 22.23
CA VAL A 239 2.33 24.23 23.22
C VAL A 239 2.23 25.66 22.68
N ILE A 240 1.16 26.35 23.04
CA ILE A 240 0.87 27.72 22.65
C ILE A 240 0.47 28.48 23.92
N PRO A 241 1.43 29.06 24.66
CA PRO A 241 1.13 29.84 25.86
C PRO A 241 0.32 31.09 25.54
N LEU A 242 -0.67 31.40 26.39
CA LEU A 242 -1.52 32.59 26.27
C LEU A 242 -1.30 33.53 27.47
N ALA A 243 -1.07 34.81 27.18
CA ALA A 243 -0.90 35.85 28.20
C ALA A 243 -1.41 37.22 27.73
N GLU A 244 -2.60 37.25 27.14
CA GLU A 244 -3.20 38.45 26.60
C GLU A 244 -3.85 39.33 27.67
N ARG A 245 -3.65 40.64 27.55
CA ARG A 245 -4.26 41.66 28.42
C ARG A 245 -4.72 42.84 27.57
N GLY A 246 -5.92 43.36 27.83
CA GLY A 246 -6.44 44.55 27.15
C GLY A 246 -7.86 44.34 26.62
N ALA A 247 -8.02 44.41 25.29
CA ALA A 247 -9.32 44.29 24.62
C ALA A 247 -9.99 42.92 24.82
N VAL A 248 -9.17 41.88 24.95
CA VAL A 248 -9.55 40.52 25.37
C VAL A 248 -8.54 40.09 26.42
N ASN A 249 -9.02 39.71 27.59
CA ASN A 249 -8.19 39.14 28.65
C ASN A 249 -8.30 37.62 28.58
N VAL A 250 -7.19 36.96 28.31
CA VAL A 250 -7.08 35.50 28.34
C VAL A 250 -5.68 35.09 28.75
N SER A 251 -5.61 34.16 29.69
CA SER A 251 -4.35 33.53 30.12
C SER A 251 -4.52 32.02 30.13
N GLY A 252 -3.46 31.26 29.89
CA GLY A 252 -3.57 29.82 29.79
C GLY A 252 -2.54 29.20 28.87
N VAL A 253 -2.85 28.01 28.40
CA VAL A 253 -2.08 27.33 27.36
C VAL A 253 -3.02 26.55 26.45
N LEU A 254 -2.89 26.80 25.15
CA LEU A 254 -3.42 25.91 24.12
C LEU A 254 -2.34 24.92 23.70
N TYR A 255 -2.74 23.82 23.09
CA TYR A 255 -1.80 22.88 22.51
C TYR A 255 -2.36 22.21 21.27
N ILE A 256 -1.46 21.83 20.38
CA ILE A 256 -1.76 20.97 19.24
C ILE A 256 -1.68 19.52 19.70
N THR A 257 -2.72 18.74 19.46
CA THR A 257 -2.77 17.33 19.86
C THR A 257 -1.86 16.45 19.01
N ARG A 258 -1.28 15.40 19.59
CA ARG A 258 -0.65 14.28 18.85
C ARG A 258 -1.67 13.23 18.41
N THR A 259 -2.94 13.36 18.79
CA THR A 259 -4.00 12.52 18.24
C THR A 259 -4.31 13.01 16.83
N ARG A 260 -4.16 12.16 15.81
CA ARG A 260 -4.50 12.55 14.44
C ARG A 260 -5.99 12.87 14.35
N VAL A 261 -6.30 14.10 13.96
CA VAL A 261 -7.66 14.53 13.66
C VAL A 261 -8.02 13.97 12.29
N ILE A 262 -8.75 12.85 12.28
CA ILE A 262 -9.11 12.16 11.04
C ILE A 262 -10.38 12.75 10.43
N ASP A 263 -11.23 13.34 11.27
CA ASP A 263 -12.51 13.95 10.95
C ASP A 263 -12.57 15.38 11.49
N TRP A 264 -13.28 16.26 10.79
CA TRP A 264 -13.53 17.65 11.20
C TRP A 264 -14.32 17.75 12.50
N ASP A 265 -15.16 16.76 12.82
CA ASP A 265 -15.96 16.72 14.05
C ASP A 265 -15.26 16.00 15.22
N THR A 266 -13.94 15.81 15.13
CA THR A 266 -13.17 15.23 16.24
C THR A 266 -13.37 16.08 17.50
N PRO A 267 -13.78 15.48 18.65
CA PRO A 267 -14.05 16.22 19.87
C PRO A 267 -12.81 17.02 20.32
N ARG A 268 -13.00 18.33 20.50
CA ARG A 268 -11.97 19.21 21.08
C ARG A 268 -12.15 19.28 22.59
N VAL A 269 -11.05 19.20 23.31
CA VAL A 269 -11.03 19.34 24.77
C VAL A 269 -10.46 20.70 25.13
N LEU A 270 -11.37 21.64 25.40
CA LEU A 270 -11.04 22.96 25.93
C LEU A 270 -11.64 23.08 27.34
N ARG A 271 -10.78 23.24 28.34
CA ARG A 271 -11.19 23.56 29.72
C ARG A 271 -11.15 25.07 29.90
N VAL A 272 -12.27 25.62 30.33
CA VAL A 272 -12.45 27.07 30.44
C VAL A 272 -12.73 27.45 31.88
N PHE A 273 -11.87 28.33 32.38
CA PHE A 273 -11.94 28.95 33.68
C PHE A 273 -12.37 30.40 33.53
N GLN A 274 -13.05 30.91 34.56
CA GLN A 274 -13.34 32.32 34.71
C GLN A 274 -12.85 32.77 36.09
N LYS A 275 -11.88 33.68 36.11
CA LYS A 275 -11.20 34.13 37.33
C LYS A 275 -10.68 32.93 38.15
N ARG A 276 -10.02 31.99 37.47
CA ARG A 276 -9.45 30.75 38.07
C ARG A 276 -10.46 29.72 38.60
N LEU A 277 -11.77 29.94 38.42
CA LEU A 277 -12.80 28.96 38.75
C LEU A 277 -13.21 28.20 37.49
N PHE A 278 -13.24 26.87 37.56
CA PHE A 278 -13.70 26.06 36.44
C PHE A 278 -15.17 26.34 36.15
N LEU A 279 -15.49 26.60 34.88
CA LEU A 279 -16.87 26.74 34.44
C LEU A 279 -17.30 25.47 33.71
N CYS A 280 -16.66 25.19 32.59
CA CYS A 280 -17.05 24.13 31.67
C CYS A 280 -15.85 23.51 30.96
N GLU A 281 -16.04 22.26 30.58
CA GLU A 281 -15.22 21.55 29.61
C GLU A 281 -16.06 21.37 28.34
N ASN A 282 -15.41 21.21 27.18
CA ASN A 282 -16.07 20.90 25.90
C ASN A 282 -16.94 22.05 25.35
N THR A 283 -16.40 23.27 25.36
CA THR A 283 -16.95 24.38 24.54
C THR A 283 -16.05 24.63 23.32
N PRO A 284 -16.09 23.75 22.29
CA PRO A 284 -15.23 23.86 21.12
C PRO A 284 -15.43 25.15 20.33
N GLU A 285 -16.64 25.75 20.41
CA GLU A 285 -17.01 26.97 19.69
C GLU A 285 -16.21 28.21 20.09
N ILE A 286 -15.51 28.18 21.24
CA ILE A 286 -14.61 29.26 21.68
C ILE A 286 -13.38 29.34 20.78
N LEU A 287 -12.98 28.23 20.15
CA LEU A 287 -11.90 28.24 19.16
C LEU A 287 -12.49 28.45 17.76
N PRO A 288 -11.71 29.05 16.85
CA PRO A 288 -12.10 29.10 15.44
C PRO A 288 -12.38 27.69 14.92
N ARG A 289 -13.37 27.56 14.03
CA ARG A 289 -13.79 26.25 13.52
C ARG A 289 -12.64 25.49 12.86
N TRP A 290 -11.72 26.20 12.20
CA TRP A 290 -10.53 25.64 11.57
C TRP A 290 -9.51 25.04 12.52
N ALA A 291 -9.47 25.47 13.78
CA ALA A 291 -8.52 25.01 14.78
C ALA A 291 -8.96 23.68 15.43
N GLY A 292 -9.45 22.73 14.62
CA GLY A 292 -9.97 21.43 15.07
C GLY A 292 -8.93 20.55 15.81
N PHE A 293 -7.64 20.81 15.56
CA PHE A 293 -6.51 20.11 16.16
C PHE A 293 -5.93 20.80 17.41
N VAL A 294 -6.59 21.86 17.88
CA VAL A 294 -6.17 22.65 19.04
C VAL A 294 -7.08 22.37 20.24
N ASN A 295 -6.44 22.04 21.34
CA ASN A 295 -7.05 21.82 22.66
C ASN A 295 -6.44 22.81 23.66
N GLY A 296 -6.92 22.86 24.89
CA GLY A 296 -6.25 23.71 25.89
C GLY A 296 -6.93 23.89 27.22
N VAL A 297 -6.28 24.70 28.05
CA VAL A 297 -6.76 25.18 29.34
C VAL A 297 -6.62 26.70 29.35
N ILE A 298 -7.73 27.41 29.45
CA ILE A 298 -7.75 28.88 29.41
C ILE A 298 -8.54 29.47 30.57
N ASP A 299 -8.11 30.62 31.06
CA ASP A 299 -8.81 31.47 32.01
C ASP A 299 -9.16 32.80 31.33
N THR A 300 -10.46 33.09 31.25
CA THR A 300 -11.01 34.26 30.57
C THR A 300 -12.02 34.99 31.47
N PRO A 301 -11.62 36.11 32.10
CA PRO A 301 -12.49 36.82 33.03
C PRO A 301 -13.65 37.57 32.34
N ASP A 302 -13.53 37.86 31.04
CA ASP A 302 -14.43 38.75 30.31
C ASP A 302 -15.74 38.09 29.84
N LEU A 303 -15.80 36.75 29.79
CA LEU A 303 -16.98 36.05 29.28
C LEU A 303 -18.12 36.03 30.30
N SER A 304 -19.36 36.11 29.81
CA SER A 304 -20.55 35.99 30.65
C SER A 304 -21.06 34.54 30.68
N PRO A 305 -21.06 33.84 31.83
CA PRO A 305 -21.63 32.50 31.93
C PRO A 305 -23.16 32.53 31.76
N ASN A 306 -23.73 31.40 31.36
CA ASN A 306 -25.18 31.20 31.37
C ASN A 306 -25.69 30.95 32.81
N ALA A 307 -27.02 30.83 32.98
CA ALA A 307 -27.62 30.63 34.30
C ALA A 307 -27.19 29.32 34.99
N ALA A 308 -26.98 28.25 34.21
CA ALA A 308 -26.57 26.93 34.69
C ALA A 308 -25.06 26.82 34.98
N ARG A 309 -24.25 27.79 34.54
CA ARG A 309 -22.77 27.80 34.63
C ARG A 309 -22.12 26.57 34.02
N ASP A 310 -22.71 26.06 32.96
CA ASP A 310 -22.18 24.95 32.16
C ASP A 310 -21.73 25.42 30.77
N ASN A 311 -22.00 26.68 30.41
CA ASN A 311 -21.57 27.30 29.16
C ASN A 311 -21.56 28.84 29.26
N PHE A 312 -21.07 29.50 28.22
CA PHE A 312 -21.07 30.95 28.09
C PHE A 312 -22.17 31.45 27.14
N ARG A 313 -22.63 32.68 27.39
CA ARG A 313 -23.51 33.39 26.46
C ARG A 313 -22.74 33.68 25.17
N ARG A 314 -23.37 33.47 24.01
CA ARG A 314 -22.82 33.80 22.69
C ARG A 314 -23.04 35.28 22.40
N ASP A 315 -22.29 36.13 23.10
CA ASP A 315 -22.30 37.59 22.96
C ASP A 315 -21.06 38.10 22.20
N ASP A 316 -20.96 39.42 22.01
CA ASP A 316 -19.83 40.01 21.29
C ASP A 316 -18.47 39.73 21.97
N ALA A 317 -18.44 39.51 23.30
CA ALA A 317 -17.20 39.18 24.00
C ALA A 317 -16.73 37.76 23.65
N PHE A 318 -17.67 36.82 23.52
CA PHE A 318 -17.40 35.46 23.04
C PHE A 318 -16.79 35.47 21.63
N GLU A 319 -17.39 36.22 20.70
CA GLU A 319 -16.91 36.30 19.32
C GLU A 319 -15.51 36.95 19.22
N ARG A 320 -15.28 38.06 19.95
CA ARG A 320 -13.95 38.69 20.03
C ARG A 320 -12.88 37.78 20.60
N LEU A 321 -13.21 37.01 21.64
CA LEU A 321 -12.28 36.02 22.20
C LEU A 321 -11.93 34.96 21.15
N ARG A 322 -12.93 34.42 20.44
CA ARG A 322 -12.70 33.41 19.41
C ARG A 322 -11.78 33.90 18.30
N GLU A 323 -12.04 35.11 17.79
CA GLU A 323 -11.18 35.76 16.80
C GLU A 323 -9.76 35.94 17.31
N ARG A 324 -9.61 36.48 18.53
CA ARG A 324 -8.30 36.71 19.14
C ARG A 324 -7.52 35.41 19.36
N LEU A 325 -8.17 34.34 19.83
CA LEU A 325 -7.53 33.03 19.96
C LEU A 325 -7.05 32.50 18.60
N GLY A 326 -7.81 32.72 17.53
CA GLY A 326 -7.38 32.39 16.17
C GLY A 326 -6.14 33.15 15.72
N GLU A 327 -6.10 34.46 15.97
CA GLU A 327 -4.92 35.29 15.69
C GLU A 327 -3.68 34.81 16.45
N LEU A 328 -3.83 34.40 17.71
CA LEU A 328 -2.72 33.91 18.54
C LEU A 328 -2.18 32.56 18.03
N ILE A 329 -3.07 31.66 17.59
CA ILE A 329 -2.65 30.39 16.98
C ILE A 329 -1.87 30.68 15.69
N ILE A 330 -2.36 31.59 14.84
CA ILE A 330 -1.67 32.00 13.61
C ILE A 330 -0.31 32.63 13.94
N ALA A 331 -0.26 33.55 14.90
CA ALA A 331 0.98 34.20 15.32
C ALA A 331 2.01 33.20 15.86
N HIS A 332 1.57 32.15 16.56
CA HIS A 332 2.45 31.06 16.99
C HIS A 332 3.04 30.28 15.81
N PHE A 333 2.22 30.00 14.79
CA PHE A 333 2.69 29.32 13.58
C PHE A 333 3.70 30.21 12.81
N GLU A 334 3.49 31.52 12.79
CA GLU A 334 4.47 32.48 12.24
C GLU A 334 5.77 32.49 13.06
N LYS A 335 5.69 32.47 14.39
CA LYS A 335 6.88 32.31 15.26
C LYS A 335 7.63 31.02 14.93
N LEU A 336 6.93 29.89 14.83
CA LEU A 336 7.54 28.60 14.45
C LEU A 336 8.17 28.62 13.07
N LYS A 337 7.59 29.34 12.10
CA LYS A 337 8.16 29.51 10.76
C LYS A 337 9.56 30.16 10.80
N GLU A 338 9.81 31.01 11.80
CA GLU A 338 11.08 31.71 11.99
C GLU A 338 12.04 30.94 12.91
N THR A 339 11.53 30.36 14.01
CA THR A 339 12.35 29.77 15.07
C THR A 339 12.56 28.27 14.93
N ASN A 340 11.58 27.52 14.39
CA ASN A 340 11.61 26.07 14.33
C ASN A 340 10.78 25.52 13.15
N ARG A 341 11.33 25.66 11.94
CA ARG A 341 10.66 25.23 10.69
C ARG A 341 10.37 23.73 10.64
N GLU A 342 11.23 22.91 11.24
CA GLU A 342 11.02 21.46 11.28
C GLU A 342 9.77 21.11 12.10
N ARG A 343 9.58 21.75 13.26
CA ARG A 343 8.36 21.57 14.07
C ARG A 343 7.12 22.04 13.33
N LEU A 344 7.17 23.19 12.65
CA LEU A 344 6.05 23.65 11.83
C LEU A 344 5.72 22.65 10.72
N SER A 345 6.72 22.16 9.99
CA SER A 345 6.55 21.14 8.95
C SER A 345 5.94 19.85 9.51
N GLU A 346 6.39 19.39 10.69
CA GLU A 346 5.80 18.25 11.39
C GLU A 346 4.31 18.48 11.67
N ILE A 347 3.93 19.64 12.20
CA ILE A 347 2.53 19.99 12.50
C ILE A 347 1.69 20.01 11.22
N LEU A 348 2.16 20.70 10.17
CA LEU A 348 1.43 20.83 8.90
C LEU A 348 1.22 19.45 8.25
N ALA A 349 2.24 18.60 8.24
CA ALA A 349 2.15 17.26 7.67
C ALA A 349 1.30 16.30 8.55
N TYR A 350 1.37 16.44 9.88
CA TYR A 350 0.65 15.56 10.80
C TYR A 350 -0.87 15.82 10.79
N HIS A 351 -1.26 17.08 10.68
CA HIS A 351 -2.65 17.56 10.65
C HIS A 351 -3.09 18.04 9.26
N ASP A 352 -2.52 17.49 8.19
CA ASP A 352 -2.68 17.94 6.79
C ASP A 352 -4.13 18.26 6.40
N LEU A 353 -5.08 17.36 6.68
CA LEU A 353 -6.50 17.57 6.36
C LEU A 353 -7.08 18.80 7.07
N ALA A 354 -6.83 18.94 8.37
CA ALA A 354 -7.37 20.04 9.16
C ALA A 354 -6.70 21.38 8.80
N ILE A 355 -5.42 21.34 8.43
CA ILE A 355 -4.65 22.49 7.95
C ILE A 355 -5.13 22.92 6.55
N LYS A 356 -5.35 21.99 5.62
CA LYS A 356 -5.93 22.28 4.30
C LYS A 356 -7.34 22.84 4.44
N ALA A 357 -8.14 22.29 5.36
CA ALA A 357 -9.45 22.84 5.68
C ALA A 357 -9.35 24.27 6.26
N ALA A 358 -8.37 24.53 7.13
CA ALA A 358 -8.11 25.88 7.64
C ALA A 358 -7.78 26.87 6.51
N CYS A 359 -6.89 26.47 5.59
CA CYS A 359 -6.59 27.23 4.39
C CYS A 359 -7.82 27.47 3.50
N HIS A 360 -8.74 26.50 3.40
CA HIS A 360 -9.91 26.63 2.54
C HIS A 360 -10.97 27.59 3.10
N TYR A 361 -11.21 27.54 4.41
CA TYR A 361 -12.25 28.35 5.05
C TYR A 361 -11.76 29.74 5.52
N TYR A 362 -10.44 29.97 5.59
CA TYR A 362 -9.86 31.19 6.16
C TYR A 362 -8.71 31.73 5.30
N ASP A 363 -9.02 32.74 4.49
CA ASP A 363 -8.09 33.36 3.54
C ASP A 363 -6.76 33.80 4.18
N VAL A 364 -6.81 34.44 5.35
CA VAL A 364 -5.61 34.89 6.08
C VAL A 364 -4.67 33.72 6.42
N PHE A 365 -5.23 32.54 6.74
CA PHE A 365 -4.44 31.35 7.03
C PHE A 365 -3.79 30.82 5.74
N PHE A 366 -4.53 30.81 4.63
CA PHE A 366 -4.01 30.42 3.32
C PHE A 366 -2.91 31.35 2.81
N GLU A 367 -3.09 32.67 2.93
CA GLU A 367 -2.07 33.65 2.53
C GLU A 367 -0.74 33.41 3.27
N LYS A 368 -0.80 33.11 4.57
CA LYS A 368 0.38 32.93 5.43
C LYS A 368 1.06 31.56 5.28
N PHE A 369 0.28 30.49 5.09
CA PHE A 369 0.77 29.11 5.17
C PHE A 369 0.48 28.24 3.94
N GLY A 370 -0.34 28.69 2.99
CA GLY A 370 -0.73 27.93 1.80
C GLY A 370 0.46 27.47 0.95
N HIS A 371 1.50 28.29 0.86
CA HIS A 371 2.75 27.97 0.17
C HIS A 371 3.61 26.89 0.87
N LEU A 372 3.31 26.57 2.13
CA LEU A 372 4.01 25.53 2.90
C LEU A 372 3.27 24.18 2.87
N LEU A 373 2.07 24.12 2.28
CA LEU A 373 1.31 22.89 2.15
C LEU A 373 2.05 21.90 1.26
N GLU A 374 2.11 20.65 1.70
CA GLU A 374 2.66 19.56 0.92
C GLU A 374 1.57 18.87 0.09
N TRP A 375 1.95 18.51 -1.14
CA TRP A 375 1.09 17.90 -2.13
C TRP A 375 1.72 16.61 -2.61
N ARG A 376 0.86 15.61 -2.86
CA ARG A 376 1.28 14.30 -3.34
C ARG A 376 1.55 14.38 -4.84
N VAL A 377 2.74 13.95 -5.25
CA VAL A 377 3.19 13.89 -6.65
C VAL A 377 3.84 12.54 -6.97
N ASN A 378 3.97 12.21 -8.26
CA ASN A 378 4.64 10.97 -8.70
C ASN A 378 6.15 10.98 -8.35
N SER A 379 6.67 9.88 -7.78
CA SER A 379 8.00 9.87 -7.16
C SER A 379 9.19 9.95 -8.12
N LYS A 380 9.04 9.55 -9.39
CA LYS A 380 10.12 9.57 -10.39
C LYS A 380 10.12 10.84 -11.23
N SER A 381 9.38 11.86 -10.79
CA SER A 381 9.37 13.15 -11.46
C SER A 381 10.72 13.88 -11.30
N PRO A 382 11.23 14.53 -12.36
CA PRO A 382 12.42 15.37 -12.28
C PRO A 382 12.21 16.63 -11.42
N ALA A 383 10.95 17.00 -11.15
CA ALA A 383 10.60 18.14 -10.32
C ALA A 383 10.54 17.79 -8.81
N VAL A 384 10.79 16.54 -8.43
CA VAL A 384 10.88 16.11 -7.02
C VAL A 384 12.28 16.39 -6.48
N PRO A 385 12.43 17.16 -5.38
CA PRO A 385 13.72 17.42 -4.76
C PRO A 385 14.39 16.15 -4.22
N ALA A 386 15.72 16.12 -4.27
CA ALA A 386 16.52 15.12 -3.56
C ALA A 386 16.31 15.26 -2.04
N GLY A 387 15.71 14.24 -1.41
CA GLY A 387 15.32 14.28 0.01
C GLY A 387 13.84 14.60 0.25
N ALA A 388 13.02 14.74 -0.80
CA ALA A 388 11.57 14.77 -0.66
C ALA A 388 11.09 13.53 0.11
N ARG A 389 10.11 13.74 0.98
CA ARG A 389 9.56 12.67 1.80
C ARG A 389 8.83 11.66 0.90
N THR A 390 9.40 10.47 0.76
CA THR A 390 8.82 9.34 0.03
C THR A 390 8.18 8.39 1.04
N GLY A 391 6.85 8.27 1.01
CA GLY A 391 6.10 7.55 2.03
C GLY A 391 5.94 8.31 3.36
N GLY A 392 5.21 7.70 4.30
CA GLY A 392 4.69 8.38 5.50
C GLY A 392 3.47 9.25 5.17
N GLY A 393 2.39 9.09 5.92
CA GLY A 393 1.06 9.65 5.61
C GLY A 393 -0.03 8.58 5.77
N ARG A 394 -1.31 8.92 5.53
CA ARG A 394 -2.35 7.89 5.43
C ARG A 394 -1.99 6.96 4.27
N ARG A 395 -1.97 5.64 4.49
CA ARG A 395 -2.11 4.67 3.40
C ARG A 395 -3.59 4.68 3.02
N TYR A 396 -3.89 5.04 1.79
CA TYR A 396 -5.25 5.19 1.31
C TYR A 396 -5.77 3.89 0.70
N SER A 397 -4.86 3.06 0.20
CA SER A 397 -5.16 1.69 -0.21
C SER A 397 -4.14 0.71 0.36
N PRO A 398 -4.58 -0.51 0.77
CA PRO A 398 -3.67 -1.61 1.08
C PRO A 398 -2.75 -2.01 -0.10
N LEU A 399 -3.08 -1.58 -1.32
CA LEU A 399 -2.35 -1.85 -2.56
C LEU A 399 -1.35 -0.75 -2.94
N GLU A 400 -1.34 0.40 -2.25
CA GLU A 400 -0.33 1.44 -2.47
C GLU A 400 1.04 0.93 -2.02
N ALA A 401 1.96 0.75 -2.96
CA ALA A 401 3.34 0.40 -2.63
C ALA A 401 4.05 1.61 -2.02
N GLU A 402 4.82 1.39 -0.94
CA GLU A 402 5.70 2.42 -0.40
C GLU A 402 6.74 2.82 -1.45
N GLY A 403 6.81 4.12 -1.79
CA GLY A 403 7.84 4.67 -2.68
C GLY A 403 7.36 5.17 -4.05
N ASP A 404 6.07 5.03 -4.40
CA ASP A 404 5.56 5.47 -5.71
C ASP A 404 5.20 6.96 -5.80
N TYR A 405 5.17 7.66 -4.66
CA TYR A 405 4.86 9.09 -4.58
C TYR A 405 5.81 9.82 -3.63
N ALA A 406 5.88 11.13 -3.82
CA ALA A 406 6.63 12.07 -2.97
C ALA A 406 5.73 13.22 -2.53
N TRP A 407 6.10 13.86 -1.43
CA TRP A 407 5.45 15.07 -0.92
C TRP A 407 6.31 16.29 -1.22
N VAL A 408 5.70 17.31 -1.85
CA VAL A 408 6.38 18.56 -2.26
C VAL A 408 5.48 19.77 -2.08
N THR A 409 6.06 20.94 -1.83
CA THR A 409 5.30 22.20 -1.82
C THR A 409 5.04 22.71 -3.24
N LEU A 410 3.97 23.48 -3.45
CA LEU A 410 3.69 24.07 -4.78
C LEU A 410 4.82 25.00 -5.27
N PRO A 411 5.40 25.89 -4.44
CA PRO A 411 6.55 26.70 -4.88
C PRO A 411 7.74 25.86 -5.32
N ASP A 412 8.08 24.81 -4.55
CA ASP A 412 9.17 23.88 -4.87
C ASP A 412 8.93 23.11 -6.18
N LEU A 413 7.68 22.71 -6.39
CA LEU A 413 7.26 21.99 -7.57
C LEU A 413 7.36 22.89 -8.81
N VAL A 414 6.76 24.07 -8.77
CA VAL A 414 6.71 25.02 -9.90
C VAL A 414 8.08 25.55 -10.27
N ALA A 415 8.96 25.76 -9.28
CA ALA A 415 10.35 26.15 -9.53
C ALA A 415 11.16 25.10 -10.31
N ARG A 416 10.78 23.81 -10.22
CA ARG A 416 11.46 22.70 -10.89
C ARG A 416 10.72 22.17 -12.13
N LEU A 417 9.53 22.69 -12.43
CA LEU A 417 8.84 22.36 -13.68
C LEU A 417 9.64 22.84 -14.90
N PRO A 418 9.62 22.11 -16.02
CA PRO A 418 10.28 22.53 -17.25
C PRO A 418 9.82 23.92 -17.69
N GLU A 419 10.75 24.73 -18.19
CA GLU A 419 10.40 26.02 -18.78
C GLU A 419 9.61 25.80 -20.08
N PRO A 420 8.49 26.52 -20.28
CA PRO A 420 7.66 26.38 -21.46
C PRO A 420 8.35 26.95 -22.71
N GLU A 421 8.07 26.37 -23.88
CA GLU A 421 8.56 26.92 -25.16
C GLU A 421 7.70 28.12 -25.59
N GLY A 422 8.34 29.27 -25.82
CA GLY A 422 7.68 30.51 -26.27
C GLY A 422 6.91 31.24 -25.16
N ASP A 423 5.78 31.88 -25.50
CA ASP A 423 4.90 32.61 -24.57
C ASP A 423 3.94 31.69 -23.78
N ASN A 424 4.21 30.37 -23.74
CA ASN A 424 3.35 29.43 -23.04
C ASN A 424 3.54 29.51 -21.51
N LEU A 425 2.50 29.18 -20.74
CA LEU A 425 2.56 29.13 -19.28
C LEU A 425 3.12 27.79 -18.78
N LYS A 426 3.70 27.76 -17.58
CA LYS A 426 4.12 26.51 -16.92
C LYS A 426 2.90 25.63 -16.65
N GLN A 427 2.91 24.40 -17.14
CA GLN A 427 1.79 23.48 -16.96
C GLN A 427 1.90 22.75 -15.62
N LEU A 428 0.98 23.04 -14.71
CA LEU A 428 0.81 22.29 -13.48
C LEU A 428 -0.27 21.22 -13.70
N ASN A 429 0.19 20.02 -14.05
CA ASN A 429 -0.68 18.88 -14.28
C ASN A 429 -1.22 18.34 -12.95
N CYS A 430 -2.52 18.13 -12.86
CA CYS A 430 -3.16 17.51 -11.71
C CYS A 430 -4.31 16.59 -12.10
N PHE A 431 -4.69 15.69 -11.20
CA PHE A 431 -5.97 14.98 -11.28
C PHE A 431 -6.79 15.23 -10.02
N THR A 432 -8.10 15.12 -10.15
CA THR A 432 -9.07 15.46 -9.08
C THR A 432 -9.87 14.27 -8.60
N THR A 433 -9.62 13.10 -9.19
CA THR A 433 -10.39 11.88 -8.93
C THR A 433 -9.59 10.94 -8.00
N PRO A 434 -10.12 10.57 -6.81
CA PRO A 434 -9.37 9.83 -5.78
C PRO A 434 -8.71 8.52 -6.23
N ALA A 435 -9.34 7.85 -7.18
CA ALA A 435 -8.95 6.53 -7.63
C ALA A 435 -7.90 6.54 -8.75
N SER A 436 -7.57 7.73 -9.26
CA SER A 436 -6.75 7.92 -10.46
C SER A 436 -5.25 8.03 -10.23
N ALA A 437 -4.79 7.97 -8.98
CA ALA A 437 -3.37 8.05 -8.65
C ALA A 437 -2.55 6.94 -9.34
N ASN A 438 -3.03 5.70 -9.35
CA ASN A 438 -2.31 4.56 -9.93
C ASN A 438 -2.00 4.79 -11.42
N GLN A 439 -3.02 5.15 -12.21
CA GLN A 439 -2.86 5.37 -13.65
C GLN A 439 -2.00 6.60 -13.96
N PHE A 440 -2.28 7.76 -13.35
CA PHE A 440 -1.60 8.99 -13.76
C PHE A 440 -0.19 9.10 -13.21
N PHE A 441 0.10 8.55 -12.02
CA PHE A 441 1.49 8.50 -11.53
C PHE A 441 2.35 7.57 -12.37
N GLU A 442 1.86 6.39 -12.74
CA GLU A 442 2.59 5.46 -13.60
C GLU A 442 2.87 6.09 -14.97
N MET A 443 1.85 6.68 -15.59
CA MET A 443 1.98 7.35 -16.89
C MET A 443 2.94 8.54 -16.84
N ALA A 444 2.84 9.39 -15.81
CA ALA A 444 3.73 10.54 -15.64
C ALA A 444 5.18 10.09 -15.42
N ASN A 445 5.40 9.07 -14.59
CA ASN A 445 6.72 8.47 -14.38
C ASN A 445 7.32 7.92 -15.69
N ALA A 446 6.51 7.25 -16.53
CA ALA A 446 6.96 6.70 -17.81
C ALA A 446 7.18 7.77 -18.89
N ALA A 447 6.45 8.87 -18.83
CA ALA A 447 6.60 10.04 -19.70
C ALA A 447 7.73 10.98 -19.27
N GLY A 448 8.22 10.87 -18.03
CA GLY A 448 9.16 11.83 -17.43
C GLY A 448 8.52 13.17 -17.09
N SER A 449 7.18 13.19 -16.90
CA SER A 449 6.42 14.38 -16.51
C SER A 449 6.08 14.35 -15.03
N THR A 450 5.53 15.46 -14.55
CA THR A 450 5.06 15.58 -13.16
C THR A 450 3.56 15.75 -13.15
N VAL A 451 2.89 15.02 -12.27
CA VAL A 451 1.46 15.20 -12.00
C VAL A 451 1.24 15.23 -10.50
N LEU A 452 0.40 16.16 -10.08
CA LEU A 452 -0.02 16.36 -8.71
C LEU A 452 -1.39 15.73 -8.47
N ASP A 453 -1.54 15.14 -7.30
CA ASP A 453 -2.82 14.68 -6.82
C ASP A 453 -3.55 15.81 -6.08
N ALA A 454 -4.71 16.19 -6.59
CA ALA A 454 -5.61 17.18 -5.99
C ALA A 454 -6.99 16.56 -5.68
N SER A 455 -7.03 15.24 -5.47
CA SER A 455 -8.25 14.48 -5.29
C SER A 455 -8.79 14.48 -3.86
N TYR A 456 -8.01 14.96 -2.87
CA TYR A 456 -8.48 15.02 -1.50
C TYR A 456 -9.36 16.26 -1.24
N HIS A 457 -10.05 16.23 -0.10
CA HIS A 457 -10.90 17.32 0.34
C HIS A 457 -10.10 18.62 0.41
N PHE A 458 -10.73 19.72 -0.04
CA PHE A 458 -10.16 21.05 -0.11
C PHE A 458 -9.01 21.24 -1.11
N GLU A 459 -8.36 20.18 -1.61
CA GLU A 459 -7.19 20.29 -2.49
C GLU A 459 -7.52 20.97 -3.83
N THR A 460 -8.57 20.53 -4.52
CA THR A 460 -9.01 21.14 -5.78
C THR A 460 -9.32 22.65 -5.66
N PRO A 461 -10.11 23.14 -4.68
CA PRO A 461 -10.31 24.58 -4.53
C PRO A 461 -9.02 25.31 -4.10
N LEU A 462 -8.19 24.72 -3.25
CA LEU A 462 -6.93 25.34 -2.81
C LEU A 462 -5.92 25.52 -3.93
N ILE A 463 -5.73 24.51 -4.79
CA ILE A 463 -4.80 24.61 -5.92
C ILE A 463 -5.29 25.61 -6.97
N LYS A 464 -6.61 25.72 -7.15
CA LYS A 464 -7.21 26.75 -8.01
C LYS A 464 -6.96 28.14 -7.44
N GLU A 465 -7.13 28.32 -6.13
CA GLU A 465 -6.88 29.62 -5.49
C GLU A 465 -5.40 30.00 -5.56
N TRP A 466 -4.51 29.03 -5.32
CA TRP A 466 -3.07 29.21 -5.52
C TRP A 466 -2.75 29.60 -6.97
N ALA A 467 -3.28 28.89 -7.97
CA ALA A 467 -3.03 29.19 -9.38
C ALA A 467 -3.54 30.59 -9.81
N LYS A 468 -4.60 31.14 -9.18
CA LYS A 468 -5.04 32.52 -9.44
C LYS A 468 -3.99 33.55 -9.01
N GLN A 469 -3.23 33.26 -7.96
CA GLN A 469 -2.17 34.13 -7.43
C GLN A 469 -0.85 33.97 -8.20
N HIS A 470 -0.75 32.96 -9.06
CA HIS A 470 0.43 32.57 -9.82
C HIS A 470 0.15 32.56 -11.34
N PRO A 471 0.07 33.74 -11.99
CA PRO A 471 -0.32 33.87 -13.40
C PRO A 471 0.66 33.20 -14.37
N GLU A 472 1.86 32.85 -13.94
CA GLU A 472 2.85 32.08 -14.68
C GLU A 472 2.50 30.59 -14.83
N VAL A 473 1.48 30.12 -14.11
CA VAL A 473 1.05 28.71 -14.06
C VAL A 473 -0.32 28.52 -14.71
N ARG A 474 -0.43 27.49 -15.55
CA ARG A 474 -1.71 26.97 -16.05
C ARG A 474 -2.00 25.62 -15.39
N LEU A 475 -3.10 25.52 -14.67
CA LEU A 475 -3.60 24.25 -14.15
C LEU A 475 -4.16 23.40 -15.29
N VAL A 476 -3.71 22.16 -15.41
CA VAL A 476 -4.17 21.19 -16.42
C VAL A 476 -4.71 19.96 -15.71
N HIS A 477 -5.99 19.63 -15.94
CA HIS A 477 -6.65 18.47 -15.34
C HIS A 477 -6.46 17.24 -16.24
N VAL A 478 -5.45 16.39 -15.98
CA VAL A 478 -5.09 15.25 -16.85
C VAL A 478 -6.13 14.13 -16.86
N ASP A 479 -7.03 14.13 -15.87
CA ASP A 479 -8.20 13.26 -15.81
C ASP A 479 -9.34 13.69 -16.74
N ARG A 480 -9.28 14.93 -17.27
CA ARG A 480 -10.33 15.55 -18.10
C ARG A 480 -9.82 15.98 -19.49
N GLU A 481 -8.58 16.43 -19.56
CA GLU A 481 -7.90 16.95 -20.75
C GLU A 481 -6.76 16.00 -21.18
N ASP A 482 -6.54 15.91 -22.50
CA ASP A 482 -5.37 15.19 -23.04
C ASP A 482 -4.13 16.09 -22.87
N ASP A 483 -3.27 15.78 -21.90
CA ASP A 483 -1.92 16.37 -21.85
C ASP A 483 -1.10 15.84 -23.06
N PRO A 484 -0.65 16.69 -24.00
CA PRO A 484 0.13 16.26 -25.16
C PRO A 484 1.43 15.54 -24.81
N ASN A 485 2.00 15.81 -23.62
CA ASN A 485 3.24 15.16 -23.16
C ASN A 485 3.00 13.70 -22.77
N VAL A 486 1.79 13.37 -22.33
CA VAL A 486 1.38 12.03 -21.89
C VAL A 486 0.63 11.29 -23.00
N PHE A 487 -0.35 11.94 -23.63
CA PHE A 487 -1.17 11.42 -24.71
C PHE A 487 -0.75 12.02 -26.06
N ARG A 488 -0.08 11.21 -26.88
CA ARG A 488 0.28 11.58 -28.26
C ARG A 488 -0.83 11.17 -29.23
N ASP A 489 -1.00 11.97 -30.27
CA ASP A 489 -1.88 11.63 -31.39
C ASP A 489 -1.48 10.30 -32.03
N ILE A 490 -2.47 9.58 -32.54
CA ILE A 490 -2.25 8.38 -33.34
C ILE A 490 -1.77 8.76 -34.74
N ASP A 491 -0.96 7.90 -35.34
CA ASP A 491 -0.59 8.05 -36.75
C ASP A 491 -1.64 7.30 -37.61
N PRO A 492 -2.43 8.00 -38.46
CA PRO A 492 -3.46 7.36 -39.26
C PRO A 492 -2.95 6.22 -40.16
N ALA A 493 -1.69 6.27 -40.60
CA ALA A 493 -1.11 5.27 -41.47
C ALA A 493 -0.81 3.94 -40.74
N THR A 494 -0.41 4.02 -39.46
CA THR A 494 0.02 2.84 -38.68
C THR A 494 -1.01 2.38 -37.66
N ASP A 495 -1.84 3.29 -37.14
CA ASP A 495 -2.77 3.06 -36.03
C ASP A 495 -4.25 3.11 -36.46
N GLY A 496 -4.54 3.25 -37.76
CA GLY A 496 -5.92 3.37 -38.26
C GLY A 496 -6.85 2.24 -37.79
N LYS A 497 -6.34 1.01 -37.69
CA LYS A 497 -7.10 -0.14 -37.15
C LYS A 497 -7.43 0.00 -35.66
N VAL A 498 -6.54 0.62 -34.88
CA VAL A 498 -6.78 0.88 -33.45
C VAL A 498 -7.89 1.92 -33.27
N GLN A 499 -7.97 2.92 -34.15
CA GLN A 499 -9.08 3.87 -34.13
C GLN A 499 -10.42 3.20 -34.45
N LEU A 500 -10.45 2.22 -35.38
CA LEU A 500 -11.64 1.42 -35.66
C LEU A 500 -12.07 0.60 -34.44
N LEU A 501 -11.12 -0.05 -33.77
CA LEU A 501 -11.36 -0.77 -32.52
C LEU A 501 -11.97 0.14 -31.45
N ALA A 502 -11.43 1.35 -31.24
CA ALA A 502 -11.99 2.32 -30.29
C ALA A 502 -13.45 2.70 -30.62
N ASN A 503 -13.74 2.95 -31.90
CA ASN A 503 -15.11 3.26 -32.33
C ASN A 503 -16.05 2.08 -32.03
N GLN A 504 -15.61 0.85 -32.29
CA GLN A 504 -16.41 -0.34 -32.03
C GLN A 504 -16.64 -0.55 -30.52
N MET A 505 -15.61 -0.41 -29.69
CA MET A 505 -15.77 -0.48 -28.22
C MET A 505 -16.79 0.53 -27.70
N SER A 506 -16.84 1.74 -28.26
CA SER A 506 -17.83 2.76 -27.90
C SER A 506 -19.28 2.36 -28.24
N LEU A 507 -19.46 1.58 -29.31
CA LEU A 507 -20.78 1.11 -29.75
C LEU A 507 -21.24 -0.12 -28.95
N SER A 508 -20.31 -1.06 -28.74
CA SER A 508 -20.55 -2.40 -28.19
C SER A 508 -20.62 -2.44 -26.67
N ILE A 509 -19.80 -1.66 -25.97
CA ILE A 509 -19.71 -1.72 -24.51
C ILE A 509 -20.75 -0.78 -23.89
N ARG A 510 -21.54 -1.31 -22.96
CA ARG A 510 -22.54 -0.56 -22.20
C ARG A 510 -22.16 -0.61 -20.71
N PRO A 511 -21.70 0.52 -20.13
CA PRO A 511 -21.58 0.65 -18.68
C PRO A 511 -22.94 0.34 -18.04
N GLY A 512 -22.99 -0.45 -16.97
CA GLY A 512 -24.24 -0.77 -16.29
C GLY A 512 -24.99 0.49 -15.86
N GLY A 513 -26.27 0.62 -16.25
CA GLY A 513 -27.10 1.82 -16.08
C GLY A 513 -27.51 2.43 -17.42
N SER A 514 -27.74 3.75 -17.46
CA SER A 514 -28.12 4.53 -18.66
C SER A 514 -26.95 5.26 -19.34
N GLY A 515 -25.71 5.09 -18.85
CA GLY A 515 -24.53 5.82 -19.34
C GLY A 515 -23.98 5.25 -20.67
N ARG A 516 -23.29 6.09 -21.46
CA ARG A 516 -22.56 5.66 -22.66
C ARG A 516 -21.06 5.63 -22.42
N LEU A 517 -20.34 4.70 -23.04
CA LEU A 517 -18.88 4.68 -23.06
C LEU A 517 -18.39 5.36 -24.35
N ARG A 518 -17.52 6.36 -24.21
CA ARG A 518 -16.79 6.96 -25.33
C ARG A 518 -15.33 6.54 -25.26
N VAL A 519 -14.89 5.77 -26.25
CA VAL A 519 -13.51 5.28 -26.36
C VAL A 519 -12.77 6.07 -27.43
N THR A 520 -11.56 6.52 -27.10
CA THR A 520 -10.63 7.17 -28.04
C THR A 520 -9.33 6.40 -28.12
N ALA A 521 -8.58 6.54 -29.21
CA ALA A 521 -7.26 5.94 -29.36
C ALA A 521 -6.17 7.01 -29.25
N ARG A 522 -5.16 6.78 -28.42
CA ARG A 522 -3.96 7.64 -28.26
C ARG A 522 -2.72 6.76 -28.09
N ARG A 523 -1.53 7.32 -28.29
CA ARG A 523 -0.27 6.68 -27.89
C ARG A 523 0.19 7.25 -26.56
N PHE A 524 0.45 6.39 -25.58
CA PHE A 524 0.99 6.80 -24.28
C PHE A 524 1.90 5.72 -23.68
N LYS A 525 2.68 6.09 -22.66
CA LYS A 525 3.54 5.19 -21.89
C LYS A 525 2.95 4.94 -20.49
N PRO A 526 3.22 3.79 -19.85
CA PRO A 526 3.97 2.63 -20.37
C PRO A 526 3.21 1.90 -21.49
N ALA A 527 3.93 1.18 -22.36
CA ALA A 527 3.29 0.49 -23.49
C ALA A 527 2.47 -0.73 -23.02
N GLU A 528 2.79 -1.24 -21.84
CA GLU A 528 2.15 -2.35 -21.16
C GLU A 528 0.71 -2.00 -20.71
N LEU A 529 0.43 -0.72 -20.43
CA LEU A 529 -0.89 -0.25 -20.02
C LEU A 529 -1.83 -0.20 -21.25
N PRO A 530 -2.90 -1.02 -21.30
CA PRO A 530 -3.74 -1.16 -22.50
C PRO A 530 -4.75 -0.03 -22.65
N ALA A 531 -5.30 0.47 -21.54
CA ALA A 531 -6.33 1.51 -21.55
C ALA A 531 -6.31 2.33 -20.25
N VAL A 532 -6.83 3.55 -20.33
CA VAL A 532 -6.90 4.51 -19.21
C VAL A 532 -8.33 5.05 -19.14
N LEU A 533 -8.89 5.15 -17.94
CA LEU A 533 -10.18 5.77 -17.72
C LEU A 533 -10.01 7.27 -17.44
N LYS A 534 -10.87 8.06 -18.07
CA LYS A 534 -10.96 9.50 -17.85
C LYS A 534 -12.30 9.79 -17.21
N SER A 535 -12.27 10.66 -16.20
CA SER A 535 -13.50 11.16 -15.63
C SER A 535 -14.24 11.96 -16.69
N SER A 536 -15.55 11.78 -16.78
CA SER A 536 -16.34 12.76 -17.51
C SER A 536 -16.20 14.11 -16.81
N PRO A 537 -16.19 15.23 -17.55
CA PRO A 537 -16.25 16.53 -16.94
C PRO A 537 -17.45 16.54 -15.98
N GLU A 538 -17.18 16.68 -14.68
CA GLU A 538 -18.23 16.67 -13.67
C GLU A 538 -19.33 17.64 -14.10
N SER A 539 -20.58 17.19 -14.05
CA SER A 539 -21.66 18.16 -14.03
C SER A 539 -21.42 19.04 -12.81
N SER A 540 -21.60 20.36 -12.93
CA SER A 540 -21.47 21.28 -11.79
C SER A 540 -22.29 20.83 -10.56
N GLY A 541 -23.34 20.02 -10.77
CA GLY A 541 -24.13 19.39 -9.71
C GLY A 541 -23.43 18.26 -8.95
N ALA A 542 -22.63 17.40 -9.60
CA ALA A 542 -21.90 16.32 -8.92
C ALA A 542 -20.78 16.87 -8.02
N SER A 543 -20.05 17.86 -8.52
CA SER A 543 -19.01 18.57 -7.78
C SER A 543 -19.61 19.30 -6.56
N LYS A 544 -20.74 20.00 -6.74
CA LYS A 544 -21.49 20.63 -5.64
C LYS A 544 -22.06 19.63 -4.64
N ALA A 545 -22.54 18.48 -5.10
CA ALA A 545 -23.02 17.43 -4.21
C ALA A 545 -21.88 16.86 -3.36
N GLN A 546 -20.71 16.62 -3.95
CA GLN A 546 -19.50 16.25 -3.23
C GLN A 546 -19.11 17.31 -2.20
N GLU A 547 -19.11 18.59 -2.59
CA GLU A 547 -18.82 19.73 -1.72
C GLU A 547 -19.78 19.81 -0.54
N ILE A 548 -21.09 19.61 -0.76
CA ILE A 548 -22.12 19.57 0.29
C ILE A 548 -21.92 18.35 1.21
N LEU A 549 -21.56 17.19 0.66
CA LEU A 549 -21.31 15.99 1.46
C LEU A 549 -20.03 16.10 2.29
N SER A 550 -19.06 16.85 1.77
CA SER A 550 -17.82 17.20 2.44
C SER A 550 -17.96 18.42 3.36
N ASP A 551 -19.04 19.20 3.26
CA ASP A 551 -19.30 20.34 4.14
C ASP A 551 -19.85 19.85 5.49
N PRO A 552 -19.11 20.08 6.59
CA PRO A 552 -19.54 19.73 7.94
C PRO A 552 -20.73 20.58 8.42
N ASN A 553 -21.00 21.73 7.79
CA ASN A 553 -22.15 22.58 8.09
C ASN A 553 -23.37 22.29 7.22
N ALA A 554 -23.24 21.38 6.25
CA ALA A 554 -24.38 20.95 5.46
C ALA A 554 -25.40 20.27 6.38
N SER A 555 -26.62 20.81 6.39
CA SER A 555 -27.72 20.20 7.13
C SER A 555 -27.97 18.77 6.62
N ALA A 556 -28.55 17.92 7.48
CA ALA A 556 -28.91 16.55 7.10
C ALA A 556 -29.75 16.51 5.80
N SER A 557 -30.65 17.49 5.60
CA SER A 557 -31.44 17.62 4.36
C SER A 557 -30.59 17.94 3.13
N LEU A 558 -29.57 18.79 3.27
CA LEU A 558 -28.64 19.10 2.18
C LEU A 558 -27.76 17.89 1.84
N ARG A 559 -27.32 17.13 2.85
CA ARG A 559 -26.58 15.88 2.64
C ARG A 559 -27.40 14.84 1.92
N THR A 560 -28.64 14.60 2.33
CA THR A 560 -29.53 13.66 1.62
C THR A 560 -29.80 14.11 0.18
N MET A 561 -30.02 15.40 -0.06
CA MET A 561 -30.17 15.94 -1.40
C MET A 561 -28.89 15.76 -2.24
N ALA A 562 -27.72 15.96 -1.63
CA ALA A 562 -26.43 15.76 -2.28
C ALA A 562 -26.15 14.28 -2.57
N GLU A 563 -26.53 13.35 -1.68
CA GLU A 563 -26.50 11.91 -1.92
C GLU A 563 -27.38 11.53 -3.11
N GLU A 564 -28.59 12.08 -3.20
CA GLU A 564 -29.49 11.89 -4.35
C GLU A 564 -28.91 12.49 -5.64
N MET A 565 -28.34 13.70 -5.59
CA MET A 565 -27.66 14.32 -6.73
C MET A 565 -26.46 13.50 -7.20
N MET A 566 -25.67 12.94 -6.28
CA MET A 566 -24.60 11.99 -6.59
C MET A 566 -25.14 10.73 -7.24
N HIS A 567 -26.22 10.16 -6.71
CA HIS A 567 -26.87 8.98 -7.29
C HIS A 567 -27.39 9.24 -8.71
N LEU A 568 -27.93 10.43 -8.98
CA LEU A 568 -28.36 10.85 -10.31
C LEU A 568 -27.18 11.12 -11.25
N ALA A 569 -26.06 11.60 -10.73
CA ALA A 569 -24.83 11.86 -11.49
C ALA A 569 -24.06 10.58 -11.88
N ARG A 570 -24.30 9.44 -11.19
CA ARG A 570 -23.70 8.13 -11.50
C ARG A 570 -24.09 7.54 -12.88
N GLY A 571 -24.93 8.23 -13.65
CA GLY A 571 -25.24 7.92 -15.06
C GLY A 571 -24.37 8.66 -16.08
N ALA A 572 -23.27 9.30 -15.68
CA ALA A 572 -22.41 10.08 -16.56
C ALA A 572 -21.76 9.21 -17.67
N ASP A 573 -21.57 9.80 -18.85
CA ASP A 573 -20.84 9.18 -19.94
C ASP A 573 -19.41 8.83 -19.48
N MET A 574 -18.95 7.60 -19.63
CA MET A 574 -17.57 7.24 -19.29
C MET A 574 -16.66 7.55 -20.49
N ARG A 575 -15.45 8.03 -20.23
CA ARG A 575 -14.43 8.19 -21.26
C ARG A 575 -13.30 7.22 -21.02
N MET A 576 -12.89 6.52 -22.06
CA MET A 576 -11.75 5.61 -22.02
C MET A 576 -10.81 5.94 -23.17
N THR A 577 -9.51 5.85 -22.93
CA THR A 577 -8.50 5.99 -23.99
C THR A 577 -7.69 4.70 -24.08
N ILE A 578 -7.72 4.03 -25.23
CA ILE A 578 -6.91 2.82 -25.49
C ILE A 578 -5.53 3.20 -26.03
N ASN A 579 -4.53 2.41 -25.67
CA ASN A 579 -3.13 2.64 -26.01
C ASN A 579 -2.75 2.02 -27.35
N ALA A 580 -2.54 2.84 -28.37
CA ALA A 580 -2.07 2.40 -29.68
C ALA A 580 -0.61 1.88 -29.67
N ALA A 581 0.15 2.09 -28.59
CA ALA A 581 1.47 1.47 -28.40
C ALA A 581 1.41 0.05 -27.81
N ASN A 582 0.27 -0.35 -27.25
CA ASN A 582 0.14 -1.62 -26.54
C ASN A 582 0.05 -2.83 -27.49
N PRO A 583 0.82 -3.91 -27.28
CA PRO A 583 0.80 -5.08 -28.15
C PRO A 583 -0.56 -5.80 -28.21
N LEU A 584 -1.25 -5.92 -27.08
CA LEU A 584 -2.56 -6.58 -27.01
C LEU A 584 -3.60 -5.78 -27.80
N ILE A 585 -3.63 -4.46 -27.62
CA ILE A 585 -4.54 -3.57 -28.38
C ILE A 585 -4.28 -3.67 -29.88
N ARG A 586 -3.01 -3.74 -30.31
CA ARG A 586 -2.65 -3.91 -31.73
C ARG A 586 -3.06 -5.26 -32.28
N GLN A 587 -2.89 -6.33 -31.52
CA GLN A 587 -3.31 -7.68 -31.91
C GLN A 587 -4.83 -7.75 -32.04
N LEU A 588 -5.57 -7.20 -31.07
CA LEU A 588 -7.02 -7.15 -31.09
C LEU A 588 -7.54 -6.32 -32.27
N ALA A 589 -6.92 -5.16 -32.53
CA ALA A 589 -7.24 -4.33 -33.69
C ALA A 589 -6.90 -4.99 -35.04
N GLY A 590 -6.06 -6.03 -35.03
CA GLY A 590 -5.69 -6.81 -36.21
C GLY A 590 -6.75 -7.83 -36.64
N LEU A 591 -7.71 -8.16 -35.77
CA LEU A 591 -8.80 -9.10 -36.07
C LEU A 591 -9.81 -8.48 -37.05
N GLU A 592 -10.37 -9.32 -37.92
CA GLU A 592 -11.26 -8.87 -39.01
C GLU A 592 -12.73 -8.74 -38.57
N ASP A 593 -13.15 -9.52 -37.58
CA ASP A 593 -14.54 -9.56 -37.09
C ASP A 593 -14.61 -9.09 -35.63
N PHE A 594 -15.18 -7.91 -35.41
CA PHE A 594 -15.42 -7.38 -34.07
C PHE A 594 -16.80 -7.71 -33.50
N GLU A 595 -17.68 -8.35 -34.27
CA GLU A 595 -18.98 -8.83 -33.80
C GLU A 595 -18.89 -10.25 -33.22
N ASP A 596 -17.79 -10.95 -33.50
CA ASP A 596 -17.46 -12.23 -32.88
C ASP A 596 -17.53 -12.15 -31.35
N GLU A 597 -18.19 -13.14 -30.75
CA GLU A 597 -18.46 -13.18 -29.31
C GLU A 597 -17.18 -13.20 -28.47
N GLU A 598 -16.10 -13.81 -28.98
CA GLU A 598 -14.80 -13.87 -28.31
C GLU A 598 -14.12 -12.51 -28.31
N VAL A 599 -14.19 -11.81 -29.45
CA VAL A 599 -13.62 -10.46 -29.60
C VAL A 599 -14.37 -9.45 -28.73
N MET A 600 -15.70 -9.58 -28.64
CA MET A 600 -16.53 -8.78 -27.74
C MET A 600 -16.21 -9.01 -26.27
N ASP A 601 -15.98 -10.26 -25.85
CA ASP A 601 -15.55 -10.59 -24.49
C ASP A 601 -14.15 -10.00 -24.18
N LEU A 602 -13.22 -10.03 -25.13
CA LEU A 602 -11.89 -9.41 -24.98
C LEU A 602 -11.97 -7.87 -24.87
N MET A 603 -12.81 -7.22 -25.69
CA MET A 603 -13.07 -5.78 -25.58
C MET A 603 -13.68 -5.42 -24.21
N GLY A 604 -14.64 -6.22 -23.74
CA GLY A 604 -15.21 -6.09 -22.39
C GLY A 604 -14.16 -6.30 -21.29
N GLY A 605 -13.26 -7.27 -21.48
CA GLY A 605 -12.12 -7.52 -20.61
C GLY A 605 -11.21 -6.30 -20.44
N ILE A 606 -10.85 -5.62 -21.53
CA ILE A 606 -10.03 -4.39 -21.48
C ILE A 606 -10.73 -3.29 -20.70
N TYR A 607 -12.05 -3.12 -20.91
CA TYR A 607 -12.83 -2.12 -20.17
C TYR A 607 -12.88 -2.43 -18.67
N ASN A 608 -13.14 -3.69 -18.31
CA ASN A 608 -13.20 -4.09 -16.91
C ASN A 608 -11.83 -4.01 -16.22
N ASP A 609 -10.76 -4.37 -16.92
CA ASP A 609 -9.38 -4.20 -16.45
C ASP A 609 -9.09 -2.73 -16.11
N ALA A 610 -9.47 -1.81 -17.01
CA ALA A 610 -9.32 -0.37 -16.77
C ALA A 610 -10.15 0.13 -15.56
N ILE A 611 -11.36 -0.39 -15.34
CA ILE A 611 -12.17 -0.09 -14.13
C ILE A 611 -11.48 -0.57 -12.86
N LEU A 612 -11.01 -1.82 -12.86
CA LEU A 612 -10.39 -2.45 -11.70
C LEU A 612 -9.08 -1.73 -11.34
N TYR A 613 -8.27 -1.41 -12.34
CA TYR A 613 -7.01 -0.69 -12.16
C TYR A 613 -7.22 0.70 -11.55
N ASN A 614 -8.28 1.41 -11.98
CA ASN A 614 -8.66 2.73 -11.47
C ASN A 614 -9.55 2.66 -10.21
N GLN A 615 -9.68 1.51 -9.54
CA GLN A 615 -10.46 1.32 -8.28
C GLN A 615 -11.87 1.94 -8.28
N GLU A 616 -12.51 2.02 -9.45
CA GLU A 616 -13.86 2.56 -9.56
C GLU A 616 -14.88 1.61 -8.91
N LEU A 617 -15.86 2.16 -8.18
CA LEU A 617 -16.92 1.37 -7.55
C LEU A 617 -17.72 0.61 -8.62
N MET A 618 -17.50 -0.70 -8.72
CA MET A 618 -18.29 -1.56 -9.59
C MET A 618 -19.74 -1.58 -9.12
N THR A 619 -20.67 -1.21 -10.00
CA THR A 619 -22.09 -1.44 -9.74
C THR A 619 -22.37 -2.94 -9.64
N PRO A 620 -23.42 -3.39 -8.91
CA PRO A 620 -23.79 -4.81 -8.87
C PRO A 620 -23.97 -5.42 -10.26
N SER A 621 -24.50 -4.63 -11.20
CA SER A 621 -24.65 -5.02 -12.61
C SER A 621 -23.29 -5.22 -13.30
N ASN A 622 -22.34 -4.28 -13.13
CA ASN A 622 -20.99 -4.40 -13.70
C ASN A 622 -20.22 -5.57 -13.08
N ALA A 623 -20.31 -5.76 -11.77
CA ALA A 623 -19.65 -6.87 -11.07
C ALA A 623 -20.16 -8.23 -11.56
N LYS A 624 -21.48 -8.36 -11.79
CA LYS A 624 -22.07 -9.57 -12.36
C LYS A 624 -21.59 -9.81 -13.80
N LEU A 625 -21.54 -8.76 -14.62
CA LEU A 625 -21.05 -8.85 -16.00
C LEU A 625 -19.58 -9.28 -16.03
N PHE A 626 -18.74 -8.66 -15.20
CA PHE A 626 -17.33 -9.02 -15.04
C PHE A 626 -17.17 -10.50 -14.65
N HIS A 627 -17.91 -10.96 -13.64
CA HIS A 627 -17.85 -12.36 -13.20
C HIS A 627 -18.19 -13.33 -14.34
N GLN A 628 -19.23 -13.04 -15.13
CA GLN A 628 -19.62 -13.87 -16.26
C GLN A 628 -18.57 -13.88 -17.38
N GLN A 629 -18.05 -12.72 -17.76
CA GLN A 629 -17.03 -12.59 -18.81
C GLN A 629 -15.72 -13.25 -18.41
N PHE A 630 -15.26 -13.02 -17.19
CA PHE A 630 -14.04 -13.65 -16.66
C PHE A 630 -14.20 -15.18 -16.58
N GLY A 631 -15.38 -15.68 -16.17
CA GLY A 631 -15.70 -17.10 -16.21
C GLY A 631 -15.56 -17.69 -17.62
N ARG A 632 -16.15 -17.06 -18.63
CA ARG A 632 -16.05 -17.51 -20.04
C ARG A 632 -14.62 -17.53 -20.55
N LEU A 633 -13.81 -16.51 -20.23
CA LEU A 633 -12.39 -16.46 -20.61
C LEU A 633 -11.59 -17.60 -19.96
N MET A 634 -11.86 -17.92 -18.70
CA MET A 634 -11.21 -19.02 -18.00
C MET A 634 -11.62 -20.38 -18.58
N GLU A 635 -12.91 -20.60 -18.85
CA GLU A 635 -13.41 -21.83 -19.49
C GLU A 635 -12.76 -22.05 -20.86
N ARG A 636 -12.69 -21.00 -21.69
CA ARG A 636 -12.01 -21.06 -22.99
C ARG A 636 -10.52 -21.33 -22.87
N SER A 637 -9.85 -20.71 -21.89
CA SER A 637 -8.42 -20.96 -21.65
C SER A 637 -8.15 -22.42 -21.30
N VAL A 638 -9.03 -23.05 -20.50
CA VAL A 638 -8.96 -24.49 -20.22
C VAL A 638 -9.21 -25.30 -21.50
N ALA A 639 -10.26 -24.99 -22.27
CA ALA A 639 -10.56 -25.68 -23.52
C ALA A 639 -9.41 -25.61 -24.54
N TYR A 640 -8.73 -24.46 -24.64
CA TYR A 640 -7.56 -24.28 -25.49
C TYR A 640 -6.39 -25.17 -25.03
N LEU A 641 -6.12 -25.23 -23.72
CA LEU A 641 -5.08 -26.10 -23.18
C LEU A 641 -5.37 -27.58 -23.48
N GLU A 642 -6.64 -28.01 -23.34
CA GLU A 642 -7.05 -29.37 -23.70
C GLU A 642 -6.86 -29.68 -25.19
N GLN A 643 -7.24 -28.75 -26.07
CA GLN A 643 -7.05 -28.91 -27.51
C GLN A 643 -5.57 -28.99 -27.88
N ARG A 644 -4.73 -28.13 -27.29
CA ARG A 644 -3.28 -28.14 -27.49
C ARG A 644 -2.67 -29.47 -27.08
N ASP A 645 -3.09 -30.03 -25.96
CA ASP A 645 -2.57 -31.31 -25.47
C ASP A 645 -3.03 -32.49 -26.35
N ARG A 646 -4.27 -32.45 -26.86
CA ARG A 646 -4.74 -33.41 -27.88
C ARG A 646 -3.91 -33.35 -29.16
N LEU A 647 -3.58 -32.16 -29.64
CA LEU A 647 -2.75 -31.97 -30.83
C LEU A 647 -1.35 -32.56 -30.63
N ARG A 648 -0.72 -32.29 -29.48
CA ARG A 648 0.58 -32.87 -29.12
C ARG A 648 0.55 -34.39 -29.03
N ALA A 649 -0.53 -34.96 -28.49
CA ALA A 649 -0.69 -36.41 -28.41
C ALA A 649 -0.77 -37.04 -29.82
N LEU A 650 -1.53 -36.43 -30.73
CA LEU A 650 -1.64 -36.87 -32.13
C LEU A 650 -0.31 -36.76 -32.89
N GLU A 651 0.46 -35.69 -32.66
CA GLU A 651 1.80 -35.52 -33.22
C GLU A 651 2.78 -36.59 -32.70
N ALA A 652 2.73 -36.90 -31.40
CA ALA A 652 3.56 -37.94 -30.79
C ALA A 652 3.21 -39.35 -31.29
N GLU A 653 1.92 -39.65 -31.52
CA GLU A 653 1.49 -40.90 -32.15
C GLU A 653 1.98 -41.01 -33.60
N ARG A 654 1.90 -39.93 -34.38
CA ARG A 654 2.46 -39.88 -35.75
C ARG A 654 3.97 -40.13 -35.77
N ALA A 655 4.72 -39.53 -34.85
CA ALA A 655 6.16 -39.71 -34.76
C ALA A 655 6.57 -41.16 -34.44
N ARG A 656 5.82 -41.84 -33.56
CA ARG A 656 6.05 -43.25 -33.19
C ARG A 656 5.77 -44.22 -34.34
N ALA A 657 4.84 -43.88 -35.24
CA ALA A 657 4.50 -44.74 -36.38
C ALA A 657 5.59 -44.79 -37.47
N ILE A 658 6.58 -43.88 -37.45
CA ILE A 658 7.57 -43.71 -38.53
C ILE A 658 8.92 -44.39 -38.22
N THR A 659 9.15 -44.94 -37.02
CA THR A 659 10.43 -45.59 -36.67
C THR A 659 10.54 -47.00 -37.27
N PRO A 660 11.49 -47.30 -38.19
CA PRO A 660 11.69 -48.67 -38.69
C PRO A 660 12.31 -49.56 -37.61
N LYS A 661 11.80 -50.79 -37.49
CA LYS A 661 12.38 -51.86 -36.66
C LYS A 661 13.81 -52.19 -37.12
N ARG A 662 14.67 -52.52 -36.14
CA ARG A 662 16.10 -52.86 -36.20
C ARG A 662 16.44 -54.14 -37.00
N ASP A 663 15.81 -54.36 -38.14
CA ASP A 663 15.88 -55.63 -38.91
C ASP A 663 17.01 -55.58 -39.96
N ARG A 664 18.24 -55.24 -39.54
CA ARG A 664 19.46 -55.40 -40.36
C ARG A 664 20.28 -56.55 -39.78
N ASN A 665 20.56 -57.56 -40.61
CA ASN A 665 21.29 -58.78 -40.21
C ASN A 665 22.82 -58.59 -40.12
N HIS A 666 23.33 -57.40 -40.47
CA HIS A 666 24.74 -57.00 -40.34
C HIS A 666 24.92 -55.90 -39.28
N LEU A 667 26.17 -55.69 -38.84
CA LEU A 667 26.50 -54.65 -37.87
C LEU A 667 26.64 -53.29 -38.55
N VAL A 668 26.09 -52.26 -37.91
CA VAL A 668 26.19 -50.86 -38.34
C VAL A 668 27.06 -50.08 -37.36
N ALA A 669 28.05 -49.38 -37.87
CA ALA A 669 28.88 -48.43 -37.16
C ALA A 669 28.45 -47.02 -37.51
N PHE A 670 28.32 -46.12 -36.53
CA PHE A 670 28.15 -44.69 -36.80
C PHE A 670 29.45 -43.95 -36.54
N TYR A 671 29.92 -43.21 -37.55
CA TYR A 671 31.14 -42.41 -37.47
C TYR A 671 30.80 -40.95 -37.20
N ILE A 672 31.11 -40.52 -35.98
CA ILE A 672 30.98 -39.14 -35.52
C ILE A 672 32.27 -38.42 -35.94
N THR A 673 32.17 -37.53 -36.91
CA THR A 673 33.35 -36.93 -37.57
C THR A 673 33.21 -35.41 -37.67
N PRO A 674 34.31 -34.64 -37.60
CA PRO A 674 34.30 -33.23 -37.92
C PRO A 674 33.92 -33.00 -39.39
N PHE A 675 33.26 -31.88 -39.67
CA PHE A 675 33.02 -31.41 -41.05
C PHE A 675 34.30 -30.78 -41.63
N GLY A 676 34.62 -31.11 -42.88
CA GLY A 676 35.74 -30.53 -43.62
C GLY A 676 36.39 -31.52 -44.58
N ASP A 677 36.84 -31.04 -45.75
CA ASP A 677 37.52 -31.86 -46.76
C ASP A 677 38.86 -32.42 -46.24
N GLU A 678 39.47 -31.74 -45.27
CA GLU A 678 40.71 -32.16 -44.62
C GLU A 678 40.57 -33.48 -43.83
N PHE A 679 39.35 -33.85 -43.43
CA PHE A 679 39.06 -35.11 -42.72
C PHE A 679 38.70 -36.26 -43.67
N GLN A 680 38.58 -36.00 -44.97
CA GLN A 680 38.23 -37.00 -45.98
C GLN A 680 39.19 -38.21 -46.00
N PRO A 681 40.53 -38.07 -45.87
CA PRO A 681 41.44 -39.21 -45.78
C PRO A 681 41.17 -40.11 -44.57
N ALA A 682 40.77 -39.52 -43.44
CA ALA A 682 40.41 -40.25 -42.22
C ALA A 682 39.04 -40.94 -42.35
N ARG A 683 38.02 -40.25 -42.88
CA ARG A 683 36.71 -40.83 -43.23
C ARG A 683 36.86 -42.08 -44.10
N GLU A 684 37.66 -41.96 -45.17
CA GLU A 684 37.90 -43.07 -46.09
C GLU A 684 38.68 -44.22 -45.43
N ALA A 685 39.64 -43.90 -44.56
CA ALA A 685 40.40 -44.93 -43.84
C ALA A 685 39.54 -45.71 -42.85
N VAL A 686 38.62 -45.03 -42.14
CA VAL A 686 37.65 -45.69 -41.27
C VAL A 686 36.71 -46.55 -42.11
N ARG A 687 36.22 -46.06 -43.24
CA ARG A 687 35.35 -46.83 -44.15
C ARG A 687 36.04 -48.10 -44.66
N GLN A 688 37.28 -47.99 -45.13
CA GLN A 688 38.08 -49.14 -45.57
C GLN A 688 38.24 -50.20 -44.47
N VAL A 689 38.52 -49.79 -43.23
CA VAL A 689 38.70 -50.73 -42.11
C VAL A 689 37.36 -51.35 -41.70
N ILE A 690 36.30 -50.54 -41.55
CA ILE A 690 35.01 -51.02 -41.06
C ILE A 690 34.30 -51.90 -42.11
N GLU A 691 34.25 -51.45 -43.35
CA GLU A 691 33.49 -52.10 -44.41
C GLU A 691 34.28 -53.22 -45.07
N ASP A 692 35.51 -52.94 -45.51
CA ASP A 692 36.26 -53.89 -46.33
C ASP A 692 36.99 -54.94 -45.51
N GLU A 693 37.61 -54.55 -44.39
CA GLU A 693 38.31 -55.49 -43.50
C GLU A 693 37.32 -56.20 -42.57
N PHE A 694 36.52 -55.44 -41.81
CA PHE A 694 35.63 -56.02 -40.80
C PHE A 694 34.24 -56.38 -41.28
N GLY A 695 33.80 -55.98 -42.48
CA GLY A 695 32.49 -56.35 -43.01
C GLY A 695 31.31 -55.81 -42.20
N CYS A 696 31.42 -54.60 -41.67
CA CYS A 696 30.32 -53.86 -41.04
C CYS A 696 29.92 -52.69 -41.96
N GLN A 697 28.72 -52.14 -41.82
CA GLN A 697 28.33 -50.94 -42.57
C GLN A 697 28.75 -49.70 -41.80
N LEU A 698 29.45 -48.75 -42.45
CA LEU A 698 29.76 -47.46 -41.85
C LEU A 698 28.75 -46.42 -42.31
N LEU A 699 28.12 -45.73 -41.37
CA LEU A 699 27.27 -44.57 -41.65
C LEU A 699 27.93 -43.30 -41.10
N THR A 700 27.96 -42.28 -41.93
CA THR A 700 28.14 -40.88 -41.54
C THR A 700 26.81 -40.14 -41.63
N ASP A 701 26.72 -38.97 -41.02
CA ASP A 701 25.53 -38.12 -41.02
C ASP A 701 25.07 -37.70 -42.42
N ASP A 702 26.00 -37.60 -43.38
CA ASP A 702 25.75 -37.32 -44.79
C ASP A 702 25.22 -38.52 -45.60
N ASP A 703 25.40 -39.77 -45.12
CA ASP A 703 25.13 -40.97 -45.92
C ASP A 703 23.62 -41.27 -46.02
N VAL A 704 22.85 -40.97 -44.96
CA VAL A 704 21.40 -41.22 -44.91
C VAL A 704 20.69 -40.13 -44.09
N THR A 705 19.63 -39.54 -44.66
CA THR A 705 18.74 -38.63 -43.94
C THR A 705 17.50 -39.38 -43.47
N TYR A 706 17.42 -39.63 -42.16
CA TYR A 706 16.26 -40.22 -41.50
C TYR A 706 15.26 -39.19 -40.99
N ASP A 707 15.67 -37.93 -40.79
CA ASP A 707 14.86 -36.84 -40.23
C ASP A 707 15.25 -35.50 -40.86
N ASP A 708 14.28 -34.63 -41.11
CA ASP A 708 14.52 -33.31 -41.72
C ASP A 708 15.28 -32.36 -40.78
N LEU A 709 15.21 -32.60 -39.46
CA LEU A 709 15.97 -31.84 -38.48
C LEU A 709 17.30 -32.53 -38.19
N ILE A 710 18.41 -31.79 -38.27
CA ILE A 710 19.78 -32.27 -38.01
C ILE A 710 19.86 -33.07 -36.69
N ARG A 711 19.31 -32.53 -35.60
CA ARG A 711 19.31 -33.22 -34.29
C ARG A 711 18.49 -34.52 -34.30
N GLY A 712 17.36 -34.52 -35.01
CA GLY A 712 16.54 -35.72 -35.19
C GLY A 712 17.28 -36.78 -36.00
N ASN A 713 18.01 -36.37 -37.04
CA ASN A 713 18.74 -37.26 -37.92
C ASN A 713 19.89 -37.95 -37.18
N VAL A 714 20.72 -37.17 -36.48
CA VAL A 714 21.82 -37.67 -35.63
C VAL A 714 21.28 -38.62 -34.58
N ARG A 715 20.15 -38.30 -33.93
CA ARG A 715 19.57 -39.20 -32.92
C ARG A 715 19.17 -40.54 -33.53
N ARG A 716 18.60 -40.56 -34.72
CA ARG A 716 18.24 -41.80 -35.43
C ARG A 716 19.47 -42.60 -35.86
N HIS A 717 20.54 -41.94 -36.30
CA HIS A 717 21.84 -42.61 -36.55
C HIS A 717 22.39 -43.29 -35.30
N ILE A 718 22.38 -42.57 -34.16
CA ILE A 718 22.76 -43.14 -32.86
C ILE A 718 21.87 -44.33 -32.51
N ASP A 719 20.56 -44.21 -32.69
CA ASP A 719 19.64 -45.27 -32.32
C ASP A 719 19.79 -46.53 -33.20
N ASN A 720 20.18 -46.36 -34.46
CA ASN A 720 20.36 -47.45 -35.43
C ASN A 720 21.74 -48.14 -35.38
N ALA A 721 22.76 -47.48 -34.83
CA ALA A 721 24.11 -48.06 -34.75
C ALA A 721 24.25 -49.14 -33.66
N ASN A 722 25.18 -50.06 -33.89
CA ASN A 722 25.62 -51.08 -32.94
C ASN A 722 26.84 -50.62 -32.13
N PHE A 723 27.73 -49.85 -32.75
CA PHE A 723 28.93 -49.28 -32.12
C PHE A 723 29.32 -47.97 -32.82
N TYR A 724 30.24 -47.23 -32.21
CA TYR A 724 30.58 -45.88 -32.63
C TYR A 724 32.08 -45.71 -32.83
N ILE A 725 32.44 -44.85 -33.79
CA ILE A 725 33.79 -44.30 -33.91
C ILE A 725 33.61 -42.79 -33.78
N ALA A 726 34.39 -42.13 -32.93
CA ALA A 726 34.36 -40.68 -32.81
C ALA A 726 35.75 -40.10 -33.07
N ASP A 727 35.85 -39.25 -34.08
CA ASP A 727 37.05 -38.49 -34.40
C ASP A 727 37.04 -37.17 -33.65
N VAL A 728 37.70 -37.17 -32.50
CA VAL A 728 37.73 -36.02 -31.59
C VAL A 728 38.72 -34.94 -32.04
N THR A 729 39.32 -35.04 -33.23
CA THR A 729 40.31 -34.08 -33.75
C THR A 729 39.85 -32.63 -33.58
N GLY A 730 40.74 -31.80 -33.01
CA GLY A 730 40.48 -30.36 -32.79
C GLY A 730 39.40 -30.04 -31.75
N ALA A 731 38.93 -31.04 -30.99
CA ALA A 731 37.85 -30.88 -30.02
C ALA A 731 36.57 -30.29 -30.61
N ASN A 732 36.21 -30.74 -31.83
CA ASN A 732 35.07 -30.21 -32.56
C ASN A 732 33.77 -30.25 -31.70
N PRO A 733 33.09 -29.11 -31.47
CA PRO A 733 31.92 -29.06 -30.59
C PRO A 733 30.79 -30.00 -31.00
N ASN A 734 30.58 -30.22 -32.30
CA ASN A 734 29.54 -31.11 -32.80
C ASN A 734 29.87 -32.57 -32.43
N VAL A 735 31.11 -32.99 -32.68
CA VAL A 735 31.59 -34.32 -32.29
C VAL A 735 31.45 -34.54 -30.78
N MET A 736 31.85 -33.55 -29.96
CA MET A 736 31.75 -33.65 -28.50
C MET A 736 30.31 -33.74 -28.02
N GLN A 737 29.40 -32.98 -28.64
CA GLN A 737 27.99 -33.02 -28.32
C GLN A 737 27.36 -34.39 -28.68
N GLU A 738 27.69 -34.92 -29.85
CA GLU A 738 27.20 -36.22 -30.32
C GLU A 738 27.78 -37.38 -29.51
N LEU A 739 29.08 -37.33 -29.20
CA LEU A 739 29.74 -38.29 -28.31
C LEU A 739 29.10 -38.28 -26.92
N GLY A 740 28.81 -37.09 -26.37
CA GLY A 740 28.07 -36.94 -25.12
C GLY A 740 26.66 -37.55 -25.19
N ALA A 741 25.95 -37.36 -26.31
CA ALA A 741 24.63 -37.95 -26.53
C ALA A 741 24.67 -39.48 -26.61
N VAL A 742 25.70 -40.05 -27.23
CA VAL A 742 25.97 -41.50 -27.24
C VAL A 742 26.23 -41.99 -25.82
N HIS A 743 27.12 -41.35 -25.07
CA HIS A 743 27.49 -41.80 -23.72
C HIS A 743 26.32 -41.69 -22.73
N TYR A 744 25.50 -40.65 -22.83
CA TYR A 744 24.30 -40.50 -22.01
C TYR A 744 23.20 -41.50 -22.39
N GLY A 745 22.93 -41.67 -23.69
CA GLY A 745 21.82 -42.50 -24.16
C GLY A 745 22.13 -43.99 -24.20
N ARG A 746 23.40 -44.37 -24.43
CA ARG A 746 23.88 -45.74 -24.64
C ARG A 746 25.29 -45.94 -24.07
N PRO A 747 25.46 -45.81 -22.74
CA PRO A 747 26.78 -45.89 -22.10
C PRO A 747 27.50 -47.23 -22.32
N GLU A 748 26.75 -48.31 -22.56
CA GLU A 748 27.34 -49.64 -22.74
C GLU A 748 27.82 -49.93 -24.17
N SER A 749 27.42 -49.11 -25.15
CA SER A 749 27.79 -49.35 -26.54
C SER A 749 29.28 -49.10 -26.78
N PRO A 750 29.98 -49.99 -27.50
CA PRO A 750 31.41 -49.82 -27.76
C PRO A 750 31.66 -48.55 -28.57
N THR A 751 32.59 -47.71 -28.11
CA THR A 751 32.98 -46.47 -28.79
C THR A 751 34.50 -46.41 -28.92
N LEU A 752 35.00 -46.21 -30.14
CA LEU A 752 36.43 -46.05 -30.43
C LEU A 752 36.73 -44.56 -30.66
N LEU A 753 37.61 -43.98 -29.85
CA LEU A 753 38.05 -42.59 -30.03
C LEU A 753 39.32 -42.54 -30.87
N ILE A 754 39.31 -41.73 -31.92
CA ILE A 754 40.48 -41.48 -32.78
C ILE A 754 40.81 -39.99 -32.80
N ALA A 755 42.08 -39.66 -33.04
CA ALA A 755 42.52 -38.27 -33.10
C ALA A 755 43.65 -38.03 -34.10
N GLY A 756 43.47 -36.99 -34.90
CA GLY A 756 44.46 -36.43 -35.82
C GLY A 756 45.53 -35.62 -35.07
N LEU A 757 46.79 -35.84 -35.42
CA LEU A 757 47.95 -35.08 -34.96
C LEU A 757 48.36 -34.07 -36.02
N GLU A 758 48.50 -32.82 -35.60
CA GLU A 758 49.13 -31.77 -36.41
C GLU A 758 50.62 -32.06 -36.62
N ALA A 759 51.18 -31.52 -37.71
CA ALA A 759 52.58 -31.71 -38.05
C ALA A 759 53.51 -31.23 -36.90
N GLY A 760 54.33 -32.14 -36.38
CA GLY A 760 55.28 -31.85 -35.29
C GLY A 760 54.78 -32.11 -33.87
N LYS A 761 53.49 -32.44 -33.68
CA LYS A 761 52.95 -32.83 -32.36
C LYS A 761 53.02 -34.35 -32.14
N THR A 762 53.39 -34.78 -30.93
CA THR A 762 53.49 -36.21 -30.54
C THR A 762 52.30 -36.71 -29.71
N LYS A 763 51.48 -35.79 -29.22
CA LYS A 763 50.22 -36.05 -28.51
C LYS A 763 49.16 -35.05 -28.99
N PRO A 764 47.88 -35.45 -29.04
CA PRO A 764 46.81 -34.53 -29.39
C PRO A 764 46.43 -33.67 -28.17
N GLU A 765 45.87 -32.50 -28.43
CA GLU A 765 45.59 -31.47 -27.41
C GLU A 765 44.11 -31.53 -27.04
N PHE A 766 43.77 -32.12 -25.89
CA PHE A 766 42.38 -32.37 -25.48
C PHE A 766 42.13 -32.10 -23.99
N PRO A 767 40.86 -31.95 -23.58
CA PRO A 767 40.49 -31.87 -22.18
C PRO A 767 40.89 -33.15 -21.42
N ALA A 768 41.24 -33.01 -20.12
CA ALA A 768 41.88 -34.06 -19.32
C ALA A 768 41.05 -35.34 -19.13
N ASP A 769 39.74 -35.28 -19.33
CA ASP A 769 38.79 -36.39 -19.23
C ASP A 769 38.86 -37.37 -20.43
N LEU A 770 39.41 -36.94 -21.55
CA LEU A 770 39.67 -37.80 -22.72
C LEU A 770 41.11 -38.34 -22.75
N GLU A 771 41.98 -37.87 -21.86
CA GLU A 771 43.38 -38.28 -21.79
C GLU A 771 43.46 -39.76 -21.35
N GLY A 772 44.00 -40.61 -22.24
CA GLY A 772 44.07 -42.07 -22.02
C GLY A 772 42.92 -42.89 -22.63
N HIS A 773 41.88 -42.25 -23.16
CA HIS A 773 40.75 -42.93 -23.84
C HIS A 773 40.87 -42.99 -25.37
N ILE A 774 41.87 -42.32 -25.95
CA ILE A 774 42.13 -42.31 -27.39
C ILE A 774 42.79 -43.61 -27.82
N ALA A 775 42.13 -44.35 -28.69
CA ALA A 775 42.60 -45.64 -29.18
C ALA A 775 43.62 -45.50 -30.31
N CYS A 776 43.39 -44.59 -31.26
CA CYS A 776 44.29 -44.40 -32.40
C CYS A 776 44.62 -42.93 -32.64
N THR A 777 45.91 -42.62 -32.78
CA THR A 777 46.37 -41.31 -33.29
C THR A 777 46.96 -41.43 -34.69
N TYR A 778 46.58 -40.55 -35.60
CA TYR A 778 47.09 -40.53 -36.98
C TYR A 778 47.59 -39.12 -37.39
N PRO A 779 48.62 -39.00 -38.25
CA PRO A 779 49.00 -37.68 -38.77
C PRO A 779 47.92 -37.16 -39.72
N GLN A 780 47.47 -35.91 -39.56
CA GLN A 780 46.42 -35.35 -40.42
C GLN A 780 46.80 -35.30 -41.91
N ALA A 781 48.09 -35.08 -42.21
CA ALA A 781 48.62 -35.07 -43.58
C ALA A 781 48.93 -36.48 -44.15
N ALA A 782 48.55 -37.56 -43.46
CA ALA A 782 48.84 -38.92 -43.92
C ALA A 782 47.86 -39.40 -45.00
N GLU A 783 48.35 -40.21 -45.94
CA GLU A 783 47.49 -40.90 -46.90
C GLU A 783 46.55 -41.91 -46.23
N THR A 784 45.36 -42.10 -46.79
CA THR A 784 44.31 -43.02 -46.32
C THR A 784 44.85 -44.40 -45.92
N LYS A 785 45.72 -45.02 -46.74
CA LYS A 785 46.31 -46.35 -46.47
C LYS A 785 47.16 -46.38 -45.20
N ALA A 786 47.86 -45.27 -44.89
CA ALA A 786 48.69 -45.18 -43.70
C ALA A 786 47.85 -45.04 -42.42
N ILE A 787 46.71 -44.33 -42.52
CA ILE A 787 45.74 -44.19 -41.44
C ILE A 787 45.06 -45.54 -41.18
N ALA A 788 44.55 -46.21 -42.22
CA ALA A 788 43.87 -47.51 -42.13
C ALA A 788 44.76 -48.58 -41.47
N LYS A 789 46.05 -48.65 -41.84
CA LYS A 789 47.02 -49.58 -41.26
C LYS A 789 47.27 -49.37 -39.76
N LYS A 790 47.16 -48.13 -39.27
CA LYS A 790 47.25 -47.82 -37.83
C LYS A 790 45.96 -48.14 -37.09
N LEU A 791 44.82 -47.92 -37.75
CA LEU A 791 43.51 -48.03 -37.16
C LEU A 791 43.04 -49.50 -36.97
N SER A 792 43.29 -50.37 -37.96
CA SER A 792 42.86 -51.78 -37.95
C SER A 792 43.19 -52.55 -36.65
N PRO A 793 44.42 -52.48 -36.10
CA PRO A 793 44.76 -53.17 -34.85
C PRO A 793 43.97 -52.71 -33.62
N GLU A 794 43.50 -51.47 -33.58
CA GLU A 794 42.81 -50.91 -32.40
C GLU A 794 41.42 -51.52 -32.19
N PHE A 795 40.74 -51.91 -33.28
CA PHE A 795 39.46 -52.63 -33.22
C PHE A 795 39.58 -53.99 -32.55
N GLN A 796 40.73 -54.65 -32.72
CA GLN A 796 41.05 -55.94 -32.10
C GLN A 796 41.51 -55.82 -30.64
N LYS A 797 42.08 -54.68 -30.24
CA LYS A 797 42.50 -54.42 -28.85
C LYS A 797 41.33 -54.11 -27.93
N ASN A 798 40.27 -53.48 -28.43
CA ASN A 798 39.08 -53.18 -27.65
C ASN A 798 38.23 -54.46 -27.47
N HIS A 799 38.19 -54.99 -26.24
CA HIS A 799 37.51 -56.26 -25.94
C HIS A 799 36.03 -56.26 -26.37
N ARG A 800 35.29 -55.17 -26.13
CA ARG A 800 33.86 -55.08 -26.46
C ARG A 800 33.64 -55.03 -27.98
N LEU A 801 34.50 -54.34 -28.71
CA LEU A 801 34.45 -54.33 -30.19
C LEU A 801 34.83 -55.69 -30.76
N LYS A 802 35.90 -56.31 -30.24
CA LYS A 802 36.33 -57.64 -30.67
C LYS A 802 35.22 -58.67 -30.50
N GLU A 803 34.58 -58.72 -29.34
CA GLU A 803 33.45 -59.61 -29.06
C GLU A 803 32.28 -59.38 -30.02
N LEU A 804 31.97 -58.11 -30.32
CA LEU A 804 30.93 -57.74 -31.29
C LEU A 804 31.28 -58.19 -32.71
N LEU A 805 32.54 -57.99 -33.13
CA LEU A 805 33.03 -58.30 -34.46
C LEU A 805 33.18 -59.81 -34.71
N GLU A 806 33.55 -60.58 -33.68
CA GLU A 806 33.73 -62.04 -33.75
C GLU A 806 32.44 -62.83 -33.47
N ARG A 807 31.29 -62.15 -33.30
CA ARG A 807 30.00 -62.78 -32.99
C ARG A 807 29.61 -63.84 -34.01
N VAL A 808 29.40 -65.08 -33.53
CA VAL A 808 29.00 -66.23 -34.33
C VAL A 808 27.67 -65.95 -35.05
N GLY A 809 27.61 -66.23 -36.35
CA GLY A 809 26.41 -66.03 -37.18
C GLY A 809 26.23 -64.61 -37.73
N ARG A 810 27.22 -63.72 -37.58
CA ARG A 810 27.20 -62.38 -38.19
C ARG A 810 27.31 -62.46 -39.72
N GLU A 811 26.39 -61.83 -40.44
CA GLU A 811 26.52 -61.63 -41.88
C GLU A 811 27.44 -60.43 -42.19
N PRO A 812 28.43 -60.58 -43.09
CA PRO A 812 29.25 -59.46 -43.51
C PRO A 812 28.44 -58.50 -44.39
N TYR A 813 28.64 -57.20 -44.15
CA TYR A 813 28.24 -56.15 -45.09
C TYR A 813 29.03 -56.28 -46.39
N LEU A 814 28.33 -56.14 -47.51
CA LEU A 814 28.90 -56.20 -48.85
C LEU A 814 29.05 -54.78 -49.39
N SER A 815 30.19 -54.16 -49.07
CA SER A 815 30.58 -52.83 -49.55
C SER A 815 30.71 -52.76 -51.07
N PRO A 816 30.63 -51.56 -51.66
CA PRO A 816 30.88 -51.36 -53.09
C PRO A 816 32.22 -51.96 -53.55
N GLU A 817 33.28 -51.78 -52.78
CA GLU A 817 34.63 -52.26 -53.04
C GLU A 817 34.69 -53.80 -53.00
N ARG A 818 34.02 -54.44 -52.03
CA ARG A 818 33.90 -55.90 -51.98
C ARG A 818 33.14 -56.45 -53.18
N LEU A 819 32.05 -55.80 -53.57
CA LEU A 819 31.30 -56.18 -54.77
C LEU A 819 32.12 -55.98 -56.04
N GLN A 820 32.93 -54.91 -56.12
CA GLN A 820 33.85 -54.67 -57.21
C GLN A 820 34.90 -55.80 -57.31
N VAL A 821 35.46 -56.23 -56.17
CA VAL A 821 36.39 -57.38 -56.12
C VAL A 821 35.69 -58.68 -56.52
N TYR A 822 34.51 -58.98 -55.97
CA TYR A 822 33.79 -60.23 -56.26
C TYR A 822 33.38 -60.35 -57.72
N THR A 823 33.20 -59.21 -58.39
CA THR A 823 32.81 -59.17 -59.80
C THR A 823 33.99 -58.97 -60.75
N ASP A 824 35.24 -58.91 -60.28
CA ASP A 824 36.43 -58.55 -61.08
C ASP A 824 36.28 -57.21 -61.83
N ASP A 825 35.72 -56.20 -61.17
CA ASP A 825 35.51 -54.85 -61.71
C ASP A 825 34.67 -54.80 -63.01
N LEU A 826 33.65 -55.67 -63.09
CA LEU A 826 32.85 -55.86 -64.30
C LEU A 826 31.91 -54.67 -64.62
N LEU A 827 31.44 -53.96 -63.59
CA LEU A 827 30.56 -52.80 -63.74
C LEU A 827 31.36 -51.51 -63.91
N ARG A 828 30.98 -50.68 -64.88
CA ARG A 828 31.78 -49.50 -65.30
C ARG A 828 31.60 -48.29 -64.40
N ARG A 829 30.52 -48.25 -63.62
CA ARG A 829 30.12 -47.10 -62.79
C ARG A 829 30.21 -47.49 -61.32
N LYS A 830 30.98 -46.72 -60.55
CA LYS A 830 31.13 -46.94 -59.11
C LYS A 830 29.80 -46.76 -58.36
N GLU A 831 28.97 -45.85 -58.84
CA GLU A 831 27.64 -45.56 -58.29
C GLU A 831 26.70 -46.77 -58.38
N THR A 832 26.91 -47.65 -59.37
CA THR A 832 26.15 -48.89 -59.50
C THR A 832 26.48 -49.85 -58.36
N TYR A 833 27.74 -49.97 -57.96
CA TYR A 833 28.11 -50.80 -56.81
C TYR A 833 27.53 -50.27 -55.49
N GLN A 834 27.49 -48.94 -55.32
CA GLN A 834 26.81 -48.32 -54.18
C GLN A 834 25.33 -48.68 -54.14
N THR A 835 24.62 -48.51 -55.26
CA THR A 835 23.20 -48.84 -55.37
C THR A 835 22.91 -50.31 -55.05
N LEU A 836 23.82 -51.21 -55.48
CA LEU A 836 23.71 -52.64 -55.19
C LEU A 836 23.97 -52.96 -53.72
N SER A 837 24.95 -52.29 -53.09
CA SER A 837 25.27 -52.42 -51.67
C SER A 837 24.11 -51.94 -50.79
N ASP A 838 23.49 -50.81 -51.12
CA ASP A 838 22.36 -50.24 -50.37
C ASP A 838 21.12 -51.15 -50.44
N LYS A 839 20.86 -51.72 -51.63
CA LYS A 839 19.71 -52.59 -51.88
C LYS A 839 19.91 -54.00 -51.30
N PHE A 840 21.12 -54.54 -51.43
CA PHE A 840 21.47 -55.90 -51.05
C PHE A 840 22.72 -55.90 -50.14
N PRO A 841 22.57 -55.47 -48.87
CA PRO A 841 23.71 -55.23 -48.00
C PRO A 841 24.38 -56.50 -47.46
N THR A 842 23.74 -57.66 -47.55
CA THR A 842 24.24 -58.90 -46.92
C THR A 842 24.14 -60.13 -47.83
N ALA A 843 24.85 -61.20 -47.48
CA ALA A 843 24.79 -62.46 -48.21
C ALA A 843 23.37 -63.04 -48.31
N SER A 844 22.56 -62.94 -47.25
CA SER A 844 21.17 -63.40 -47.30
C SER A 844 20.31 -62.55 -48.22
N ALA A 845 20.55 -61.23 -48.28
CA ALA A 845 19.87 -60.36 -49.24
C ALA A 845 20.22 -60.78 -50.67
N TRP A 846 21.50 -61.02 -50.99
CA TRP A 846 21.94 -61.49 -52.31
C TRP A 846 21.38 -62.85 -52.72
N ARG A 847 21.23 -63.79 -51.78
CA ARG A 847 20.61 -65.11 -52.03
C ARG A 847 19.12 -65.04 -52.36
N GLN A 848 18.44 -63.97 -51.97
CA GLN A 848 17.02 -63.75 -52.25
C GLN A 848 16.77 -62.95 -53.54
N VAL A 849 17.84 -62.45 -54.19
CA VAL A 849 17.72 -61.63 -55.39
C VAL A 849 17.15 -62.44 -56.55
N GLN A 850 16.08 -61.92 -57.15
CA GLN A 850 15.59 -62.41 -58.42
C GLN A 850 16.35 -61.71 -59.56
N GLY A 851 16.82 -62.46 -60.57
CA GLY A 851 17.61 -61.89 -61.68
C GLY A 851 16.94 -60.71 -62.40
N GLN A 852 15.60 -60.63 -62.40
CA GLN A 852 14.85 -59.52 -62.97
C GLN A 852 14.95 -58.22 -62.17
N GLU A 853 15.12 -58.30 -60.85
CA GLU A 853 15.33 -57.14 -59.97
C GLU A 853 16.73 -56.55 -60.20
N LEU A 854 17.74 -57.41 -60.32
CA LEU A 854 19.11 -57.00 -60.61
C LEU A 854 19.23 -56.36 -62.00
N LYS A 855 18.53 -56.87 -63.00
CA LYS A 855 18.46 -56.27 -64.35
C LYS A 855 17.95 -54.83 -64.33
N LYS A 856 16.96 -54.53 -63.47
CA LYS A 856 16.44 -53.15 -63.32
C LYS A 856 17.48 -52.22 -62.72
N LEU A 857 18.24 -52.67 -61.72
CA LEU A 857 19.25 -51.86 -61.04
C LEU A 857 20.49 -51.61 -61.90
N LEU A 858 20.89 -52.58 -62.73
CA LEU A 858 22.03 -52.44 -63.64
C LEU A 858 21.75 -51.59 -64.89
N GLY A 859 20.47 -51.32 -65.20
CA GLY A 859 20.06 -50.43 -66.30
C GLY A 859 20.70 -50.81 -67.64
N SER A 860 21.59 -49.95 -68.15
CA SER A 860 22.31 -50.15 -69.41
C SER A 860 23.27 -51.35 -69.41
N GLN A 861 23.52 -51.98 -68.25
CA GLN A 861 24.36 -53.17 -68.09
C GLN A 861 23.53 -54.41 -67.68
N ALA A 862 22.21 -54.42 -67.93
CA ALA A 862 21.30 -55.50 -67.55
C ALA A 862 21.75 -56.89 -68.04
N ASP A 863 22.42 -56.98 -69.18
CA ASP A 863 22.92 -58.24 -69.75
C ASP A 863 23.96 -58.93 -68.85
N LEU A 864 24.61 -58.18 -67.96
CA LEU A 864 25.61 -58.68 -67.01
C LEU A 864 24.97 -59.16 -65.68
N ALA A 865 23.65 -59.00 -65.48
CA ALA A 865 22.99 -59.30 -64.21
C ALA A 865 23.21 -60.74 -63.76
N ASP A 866 23.03 -61.71 -64.65
CA ASP A 866 23.18 -63.12 -64.32
C ASP A 866 24.66 -63.47 -64.02
N VAL A 867 25.61 -62.78 -64.66
CA VAL A 867 27.06 -62.92 -64.41
C VAL A 867 27.45 -62.31 -63.06
N VAL A 868 26.96 -61.11 -62.75
CA VAL A 868 27.20 -60.44 -61.47
C VAL A 868 26.63 -61.24 -60.31
N LEU A 869 25.38 -61.71 -60.43
CA LEU A 869 24.72 -62.51 -59.40
C LEU A 869 25.50 -63.80 -59.11
N ASN A 870 25.87 -64.54 -60.17
CA ASN A 870 26.62 -65.78 -60.00
C ASN A 870 28.01 -65.53 -59.40
N ARG A 871 28.76 -64.51 -59.86
CA ARG A 871 30.09 -64.19 -59.32
C ARG A 871 30.06 -63.80 -57.84
N VAL A 872 29.05 -63.02 -57.44
CA VAL A 872 28.86 -62.63 -56.04
C VAL A 872 28.48 -63.84 -55.18
N LEU A 873 27.53 -64.67 -55.63
CA LEU A 873 27.13 -65.88 -54.91
C LEU A 873 28.28 -66.91 -54.81
N ASP A 874 29.06 -67.11 -55.87
CA ASP A 874 30.23 -67.99 -55.89
C ASP A 874 31.29 -67.54 -54.87
N HIS A 875 31.58 -66.24 -54.78
CA HIS A 875 32.49 -65.69 -53.78
C HIS A 875 31.97 -65.85 -52.35
N LEU A 876 30.67 -65.61 -52.14
CA LEU A 876 30.02 -65.80 -50.84
C LEU A 876 30.07 -67.27 -50.38
N ASP A 877 29.81 -68.21 -51.30
CA ASP A 877 29.81 -69.64 -51.00
C ASP A 877 31.24 -70.21 -50.83
N ALA A 878 32.23 -69.66 -51.55
CA ALA A 878 33.65 -69.97 -51.35
C ALA A 878 34.19 -69.47 -49.99
N GLY A 879 33.72 -68.32 -49.50
CA GLY A 879 34.05 -67.79 -48.18
C GLY A 879 33.52 -68.65 -47.01
N THR A 880 32.33 -69.23 -47.16
CA THR A 880 31.75 -70.18 -46.17
C THR A 880 32.51 -71.50 -46.05
N ARG A 881 33.25 -71.94 -47.09
CA ARG A 881 34.07 -73.16 -47.02
C ARG A 881 35.39 -72.99 -46.24
N LYS A 882 35.85 -71.76 -46.01
CA LYS A 882 37.07 -71.46 -45.23
C LYS A 882 36.80 -71.25 -43.72
N THR A 883 35.54 -71.20 -43.29
CA THR A 883 35.15 -70.94 -41.89
C THR A 883 34.62 -72.18 -41.15
N THR A 884 34.61 -73.35 -41.79
CA THR A 884 34.27 -74.65 -41.20
C THR A 884 35.46 -75.62 -41.06
N HIS A 885 36.67 -75.09 -40.81
CA HIS A 885 37.82 -75.90 -40.37
C HIS A 885 38.55 -75.29 -39.20
#